data_AF-A0A7C6JZB1-F1
#
_entry.id   AF-A0A7C6JZB1-F1
#
_cell.length_a   1.000
_cell.length_b   1.000
_cell.length_c   1.000
_cell.angle_alpha   90.00
_cell.angle_beta   90.00
_cell.angle_gamma   90.00
#
_symmetry.space_group_name_H-M   'P 1'
#
loop_
_entity.id
_entity.type
_entity.pdbx_description
1 polymer ?
#
loop_
_entity_poly.entity_id
_entity_poly.type
_entity_poly.pdbx_seq_one_letter_code
_entity_poly.pdbx_strand_id
1 'polypeptide(L)'
;MKIIQMKTNHVINPLGYMMTEPVLSYKVACAEGKKQTSARIQVALDQEMKELVYDSGDTKEIDSISYRVPMELKPCTRYYWTVTVNTDAGETMQSGTAWFETGKMQEGWSGKWISSDLNVGTHPFFFKDFKLRGKVKKARLYICGLGLYEAYINGKKISEECLTPYYNNYDTWLQYQTYDVTELLAGEKIHLEVLLGNGWYKGRFGLNNPTNADRGLYGDTFTLISELKIEYMDGSTELVLSDESWKAKKSKLLASTIYDGEVYDETFREDMEYPVRLYEKKMARLCERLSLPIKVQESIKPIKLITSPKGEAILDLGQNHSGWFSLRVKEPKGTQVKLYFGEELQDGCFYNTNLRTAKAEYTYISDGTEQTIRPHFTFYGYRYVMLEGFTNFSPEDYTALVLYSDLEDAGHFETDNPLVNRLILNAKWGQKSNFLDVPTDCPQRDERLGWTGDAQVFAATACFNMDSYAFYKKYLYDMYEEQKIRDGAVPDVIPACGQQGTSTVWGDAATIIPWVVYQFYGDKTILEEQYDSMKAWVEYIRKTNGGDWQWRKKFHYGDWLALDSKDPDSPIGATDTGYIATVYYYYSTLLVSKAAGILGRTEDERNYGERARELLAEIHKEYFSPTGRPCVTTQTGLITALKFDVAVDRQRILDDLVMAFKLNGNKLETGFVGTPLLCNVLSENGLNEIAYSLLVNEDYPGWLYAVKLGATTIWERWNSLDPEGHFSSTGMNSLNHYSYGSIVEWMYRHVAGINPVLSKPGFREVELAPKPDHRLKRAEVSFDSPIGVYKSKWEITPDFGLSLDITVPFGGKAYLTLPYAPEELYQQKDNEIFKEIEKTEAGRRCILESGTYHIEYATTAPMRKIYTLKLSIGELMASDKAKAVLMEVNPMFTRIPKDMQKASLYDLLKYMPVPLTKEVLAQIDGKLQAII
;
A
#
# COMPACT_ATOMS: atom_id res chain seq x y z
N MET A 1 -28.35 -17.50 1.87
CA MET A 1 -27.68 -16.32 2.47
C MET A 1 -26.61 -16.70 3.51
N LYS A 2 -25.53 -15.93 3.65
CA LYS A 2 -24.50 -16.02 4.70
C LYS A 2 -24.04 -14.61 5.11
N ILE A 3 -23.66 -14.44 6.38
CA ILE A 3 -23.02 -13.21 6.88
C ILE A 3 -21.57 -13.52 7.19
N ILE A 4 -20.65 -12.74 6.62
CA ILE A 4 -19.20 -12.98 6.66
C ILE A 4 -18.43 -11.69 6.96
N GLN A 5 -17.13 -11.81 7.26
CA GLN A 5 -16.23 -10.69 7.52
C GLN A 5 -16.81 -9.67 8.51
N MET A 6 -17.32 -10.17 9.63
CA MET A 6 -17.78 -9.35 10.73
C MET A 6 -16.57 -8.67 11.39
N LYS A 7 -16.51 -7.34 11.32
CA LYS A 7 -15.40 -6.54 11.83
C LYS A 7 -15.91 -5.48 12.81
N THR A 8 -15.06 -5.15 13.76
CA THR A 8 -15.22 -3.99 14.64
C THR A 8 -14.04 -3.04 14.39
N ASN A 9 -14.33 -1.81 14.01
CA ASN A 9 -13.35 -0.80 13.58
C ASN A 9 -12.40 -1.34 12.49
N HIS A 10 -12.95 -2.09 11.54
CA HIS A 10 -12.23 -2.72 10.42
C HIS A 10 -11.20 -3.79 10.82
N VAL A 11 -11.28 -4.31 12.05
CA VAL A 11 -10.47 -5.44 12.53
C VAL A 11 -11.39 -6.61 12.90
N ILE A 12 -11.00 -7.83 12.54
CA ILE A 12 -11.73 -9.04 12.95
C ILE A 12 -11.42 -9.32 14.42
N ASN A 13 -12.47 -9.36 15.23
CA ASN A 13 -12.41 -9.68 16.66
C ASN A 13 -11.26 -9.00 17.44
N PRO A 14 -11.20 -7.64 17.47
CA PRO A 14 -10.07 -6.93 18.05
C PRO A 14 -9.99 -7.14 19.57
N LEU A 15 -8.78 -7.41 20.07
CA LEU A 15 -8.43 -7.50 21.49
C LEU A 15 -7.50 -6.35 21.88
N GLY A 16 -7.99 -5.48 22.76
CA GLY A 16 -7.21 -4.38 23.37
C GLY A 16 -6.80 -3.29 22.38
N TYR A 17 -7.62 -3.03 21.35
CA TYR A 17 -7.40 -1.95 20.39
C TYR A 17 -7.99 -0.63 20.88
N MET A 18 -7.39 0.48 20.42
CA MET A 18 -7.93 1.81 20.68
C MET A 18 -9.29 1.94 20.00
N MET A 19 -10.32 2.18 20.81
CA MET A 19 -11.70 2.24 20.35
C MET A 19 -12.49 3.19 21.25
N THR A 20 -12.83 4.36 20.71
CA THR A 20 -13.71 5.30 21.39
C THR A 20 -15.16 4.83 21.30
N GLU A 21 -15.59 4.46 20.10
CA GLU A 21 -16.91 3.89 19.80
C GLU A 21 -16.73 2.69 18.86
N PRO A 22 -17.53 1.62 18.99
CA PRO A 22 -17.48 0.50 18.06
C PRO A 22 -18.25 0.83 16.78
N VAL A 23 -17.55 0.73 15.65
CA VAL A 23 -18.08 0.77 14.29
C VAL A 23 -18.07 -0.65 13.74
N LEU A 24 -19.25 -1.21 13.49
CA LEU A 24 -19.43 -2.58 13.03
C LEU A 24 -19.62 -2.61 11.52
N SER A 25 -18.99 -3.58 10.86
CA SER A 25 -19.19 -3.85 9.45
C SER A 25 -19.28 -5.36 9.19
N TYR A 26 -19.99 -5.72 8.13
CA TYR A 26 -20.22 -7.11 7.73
C TYR A 26 -20.59 -7.18 6.25
N LYS A 27 -20.34 -8.33 5.63
CA LYS A 27 -20.76 -8.61 4.25
C LYS A 27 -21.83 -9.68 4.23
N VAL A 28 -22.70 -9.61 3.23
CA VAL A 28 -23.72 -10.62 2.95
C VAL A 28 -23.37 -11.32 1.66
N ALA A 29 -23.33 -12.65 1.68
CA ALA A 29 -23.01 -13.48 0.53
C ALA A 29 -24.11 -14.53 0.28
N CYS A 30 -24.19 -15.01 -0.96
CA CYS A 30 -25.09 -16.11 -1.35
C CYS A 30 -26.56 -15.89 -0.94
N ALA A 31 -27.06 -14.66 -0.96
CA ALA A 31 -28.47 -14.34 -0.76
C ALA A 31 -29.25 -14.51 -2.06
N GLU A 32 -30.53 -14.88 -1.98
CA GLU A 32 -31.45 -14.81 -3.12
C GLU A 32 -31.89 -13.36 -3.37
N GLY A 33 -32.07 -12.58 -2.29
CA GLY A 33 -32.30 -11.15 -2.35
C GLY A 33 -31.10 -10.38 -2.90
N LYS A 34 -31.37 -9.18 -3.43
CA LYS A 34 -30.37 -8.30 -4.03
C LYS A 34 -29.82 -7.28 -3.05
N LYS A 35 -30.55 -6.96 -1.98
CA LYS A 35 -30.13 -5.97 -0.99
C LYS A 35 -30.75 -6.18 0.39
N GLN A 36 -30.13 -5.55 1.37
CA GLN A 36 -30.63 -5.44 2.73
C GLN A 36 -31.83 -4.48 2.78
N THR A 37 -32.91 -4.90 3.43
CA THR A 37 -34.11 -4.07 3.67
C THR A 37 -34.14 -3.51 5.08
N SER A 38 -33.71 -4.29 6.07
CA SER A 38 -33.47 -3.91 7.45
C SER A 38 -32.43 -4.84 8.08
N ALA A 39 -31.86 -4.42 9.21
CA ALA A 39 -31.06 -5.28 10.05
C ALA A 39 -31.28 -4.97 11.54
N ARG A 40 -30.84 -5.89 12.39
CA ARG A 40 -30.80 -5.76 13.84
C ARG A 40 -29.43 -6.18 14.36
N ILE A 41 -28.76 -5.30 15.08
CA ILE A 41 -27.51 -5.58 15.78
C ILE A 41 -27.80 -5.71 17.27
N GLN A 42 -27.28 -6.79 17.87
CA GLN A 42 -27.34 -7.03 19.30
C GLN A 42 -25.93 -7.15 19.84
N VAL A 43 -25.65 -6.52 20.98
CA VAL A 43 -24.37 -6.60 21.70
C VAL A 43 -24.63 -7.08 23.13
N ALA A 44 -23.84 -8.03 23.61
CA ALA A 44 -23.98 -8.67 24.92
C ALA A 44 -22.63 -8.79 25.65
N LEU A 45 -22.69 -9.09 26.95
CA LEU A 45 -21.51 -9.39 27.79
C LEU A 45 -21.14 -10.89 27.81
N ASP A 46 -22.03 -11.76 27.33
CA ASP A 46 -21.84 -13.21 27.21
C ASP A 46 -21.99 -13.68 25.77
N GLN A 47 -21.35 -14.81 25.44
CA GLN A 47 -21.32 -15.34 24.08
C GLN A 47 -22.70 -15.88 23.64
N GLU A 48 -23.52 -16.31 24.60
CA GLU A 48 -24.87 -16.81 24.39
C GLU A 48 -25.91 -15.70 24.17
N MET A 49 -25.50 -14.43 24.19
CA MET A 49 -26.34 -13.26 23.94
C MET A 49 -27.51 -13.08 24.95
N LYS A 50 -27.31 -13.45 26.22
CA LYS A 50 -28.34 -13.35 27.28
C LYS A 50 -28.31 -12.00 28.01
N GLU A 51 -27.13 -11.45 28.24
CA GLU A 51 -26.88 -10.18 28.92
C GLU A 51 -26.68 -9.07 27.89
N LEU A 52 -27.76 -8.71 27.20
CA LEU A 52 -27.76 -7.65 26.21
C LEU A 52 -27.44 -6.28 26.85
N VAL A 53 -26.47 -5.58 26.27
CA VAL A 53 -26.12 -4.20 26.61
C VAL A 53 -26.52 -3.22 25.52
N TYR A 54 -26.80 -3.72 24.31
CA TYR A 54 -27.32 -2.93 23.21
C TYR A 54 -28.18 -3.81 22.28
N ASP A 55 -29.26 -3.22 21.78
CA ASP A 55 -30.12 -3.80 20.75
C ASP A 55 -30.68 -2.68 19.89
N SER A 56 -30.35 -2.67 18.60
CA SER A 56 -30.84 -1.64 17.68
C SER A 56 -32.34 -1.76 17.39
N GLY A 57 -32.96 -2.90 17.70
CA GLY A 57 -34.19 -3.32 17.06
C GLY A 57 -34.00 -3.59 15.55
N ASP A 58 -35.05 -4.04 14.87
CA ASP A 58 -35.02 -4.14 13.41
C ASP A 58 -35.21 -2.74 12.80
N THR A 59 -34.21 -2.27 12.04
CA THR A 59 -34.18 -0.90 11.51
C THR A 59 -33.53 -0.84 10.13
N LYS A 60 -33.86 0.21 9.37
CA LYS A 60 -33.25 0.52 8.07
C LYS A 60 -31.99 1.37 8.18
N GLU A 61 -31.68 1.85 9.38
CA GLU A 61 -30.56 2.77 9.63
C GLU A 61 -29.21 2.07 9.70
N ILE A 62 -29.18 0.74 9.83
CA ILE A 62 -27.95 -0.04 9.83
C ILE A 62 -27.41 -0.16 8.40
N ASP A 63 -26.26 0.46 8.17
CA ASP A 63 -25.44 0.24 6.99
C ASP A 63 -24.42 -0.88 7.25
N SER A 64 -24.35 -1.88 6.36
CA SER A 64 -23.42 -3.00 6.44
C SER A 64 -21.93 -2.60 6.34
N ILE A 65 -21.64 -1.45 5.72
CA ILE A 65 -20.28 -0.94 5.53
C ILE A 65 -19.72 -0.33 6.83
N SER A 66 -20.57 0.38 7.56
CA SER A 66 -20.19 1.06 8.80
C SER A 66 -21.42 1.43 9.61
N TYR A 67 -21.64 0.75 10.72
CA TYR A 67 -22.66 1.10 11.70
C TYR A 67 -22.03 1.40 13.06
N ARG A 68 -22.15 2.66 13.50
CA ARG A 68 -21.71 3.07 14.83
C ARG A 68 -22.73 2.63 15.88
N VAL A 69 -22.28 1.88 16.86
CA VAL A 69 -23.13 1.45 17.98
C VAL A 69 -23.08 2.50 19.09
N PRO A 70 -24.19 3.17 19.42
CA PRO A 70 -24.23 4.19 20.45
C PRO A 70 -24.26 3.54 21.84
N MET A 71 -23.09 3.13 22.32
CA MET A 71 -22.92 2.51 23.63
C MET A 71 -21.66 3.00 24.33
N GLU A 72 -21.70 3.00 25.66
CA GLU A 72 -20.53 3.28 26.49
C GLU A 72 -19.69 2.02 26.65
N LEU A 73 -18.40 2.13 26.33
CA LEU A 73 -17.44 1.06 26.50
C LEU A 73 -16.82 1.08 27.89
N LYS A 74 -16.75 -0.10 28.51
CA LYS A 74 -16.06 -0.32 29.78
C LYS A 74 -14.65 -0.84 29.51
N PRO A 75 -13.66 -0.48 30.34
CA PRO A 75 -12.31 -1.02 30.23
C PRO A 75 -12.27 -2.53 30.49
N CYS A 76 -11.29 -3.21 29.91
CA CYS A 76 -10.99 -4.63 30.11
C CYS A 76 -12.21 -5.57 29.92
N THR A 77 -13.14 -5.22 29.03
CA THR A 77 -14.45 -5.87 28.90
C THR A 77 -14.61 -6.48 27.51
N ARG A 78 -15.01 -7.75 27.47
CA ARG A 78 -15.36 -8.44 26.22
C ARG A 78 -16.84 -8.24 25.92
N TYR A 79 -17.12 -7.84 24.69
CA TYR A 79 -18.44 -7.69 24.13
C TYR A 79 -18.61 -8.70 22.99
N TYR A 80 -19.76 -9.34 22.94
CA TYR A 80 -20.15 -10.25 21.88
C TYR A 80 -21.26 -9.58 21.06
N TRP A 81 -21.26 -9.77 19.75
CA TRP A 81 -22.30 -9.21 18.92
C TRP A 81 -22.74 -10.13 17.80
N THR A 82 -24.01 -10.00 17.42
CA THR A 82 -24.60 -10.66 16.25
C THR A 82 -25.33 -9.62 15.42
N VAL A 83 -25.51 -9.93 14.15
CA VAL A 83 -26.39 -9.16 13.26
C VAL A 83 -27.40 -10.09 12.61
N THR A 84 -28.65 -9.65 12.59
CA THR A 84 -29.73 -10.26 11.81
C THR A 84 -30.05 -9.36 10.63
N VAL A 85 -30.02 -9.90 9.41
CA VAL A 85 -30.26 -9.15 8.18
C VAL A 85 -31.51 -9.68 7.49
N ASN A 86 -32.38 -8.77 7.06
CA ASN A 86 -33.54 -9.04 6.21
C ASN A 86 -33.26 -8.59 4.77
N THR A 87 -33.69 -9.37 3.79
CA THR A 87 -33.50 -9.06 2.36
C THR A 87 -34.80 -8.63 1.69
N ASP A 88 -34.69 -8.14 0.45
CA ASP A 88 -35.82 -7.80 -0.41
C ASP A 88 -36.52 -9.03 -1.03
N ALA A 89 -35.94 -10.22 -0.91
CA ALA A 89 -36.59 -11.49 -1.24
C ALA A 89 -37.33 -12.12 -0.05
N GLY A 90 -37.34 -11.47 1.12
CA GLY A 90 -37.97 -11.99 2.34
C GLY A 90 -37.11 -13.03 3.07
N GLU A 91 -35.81 -13.13 2.78
CA GLU A 91 -34.88 -13.94 3.58
C GLU A 91 -34.52 -13.20 4.87
N THR A 92 -34.38 -13.95 5.96
CA THR A 92 -33.81 -13.47 7.23
C THR A 92 -32.65 -14.39 7.61
N MET A 93 -31.50 -13.80 7.95
CA MET A 93 -30.33 -14.55 8.43
C MET A 93 -29.72 -13.87 9.64
N GLN A 94 -29.50 -14.63 10.71
CA GLN A 94 -28.67 -14.20 11.84
C GLN A 94 -27.25 -14.72 11.66
N SER A 95 -26.27 -13.88 11.97
CA SER A 95 -24.85 -14.23 11.94
C SER A 95 -24.48 -15.20 13.07
N GLY A 96 -23.29 -15.79 12.98
CA GLY A 96 -22.60 -16.28 14.17
C GLY A 96 -22.22 -15.13 15.11
N THR A 97 -21.76 -15.47 16.32
CA THR A 97 -21.29 -14.49 17.30
C THR A 97 -19.87 -14.03 16.98
N ALA A 98 -19.70 -12.73 16.71
CA ALA A 98 -18.41 -12.06 16.71
C ALA A 98 -18.18 -11.38 18.07
N TRP A 99 -16.98 -10.88 18.32
CA TRP A 99 -16.67 -10.21 19.59
C TRP A 99 -15.65 -9.10 19.41
N PHE A 100 -15.54 -8.21 20.40
CA PHE A 100 -14.40 -7.31 20.56
C PHE A 100 -14.13 -7.16 22.06
N GLU A 101 -12.90 -6.87 22.44
CA GLU A 101 -12.54 -6.69 23.85
C GLU A 101 -11.71 -5.42 24.02
N THR A 102 -12.16 -4.54 24.90
CA THR A 102 -11.50 -3.26 25.19
C THR A 102 -10.21 -3.47 25.99
N GLY A 103 -9.26 -2.55 25.81
CA GLY A 103 -8.07 -2.47 26.65
C GLY A 103 -8.36 -1.79 27.99
N LYS A 104 -7.31 -1.31 28.65
CA LYS A 104 -7.37 -0.53 29.90
C LYS A 104 -8.11 0.80 29.75
N MET A 105 -8.15 1.39 28.57
CA MET A 105 -8.73 2.71 28.27
C MET A 105 -8.22 3.77 29.26
N GLN A 106 -9.13 4.39 30.01
CA GLN A 106 -8.84 5.34 31.08
C GLN A 106 -8.39 4.71 32.40
N GLU A 107 -8.41 3.38 32.56
CA GLU A 107 -7.88 2.73 33.76
C GLU A 107 -6.37 2.96 33.88
N GLY A 108 -5.96 3.49 35.03
CA GLY A 108 -4.57 3.71 35.35
C GLY A 108 -3.74 2.41 35.36
N TRP A 109 -2.44 2.58 35.18
CA TRP A 109 -1.47 1.50 35.37
C TRP A 109 -1.04 1.44 36.84
N SER A 110 -1.28 0.29 37.46
CA SER A 110 -0.71 -0.11 38.75
C SER A 110 0.73 -0.62 38.60
N GLY A 111 1.04 -1.27 37.47
CA GLY A 111 2.40 -1.64 37.09
C GLY A 111 3.29 -0.41 36.94
N LYS A 112 4.56 -0.57 37.26
CA LYS A 112 5.58 0.47 37.16
C LYS A 112 6.47 0.21 35.96
N TRP A 113 6.91 1.27 35.31
CA TRP A 113 8.02 1.18 34.37
C TRP A 113 9.26 0.71 35.13
N ILE A 114 9.89 -0.35 34.63
CA ILE A 114 11.12 -0.91 35.19
C ILE A 114 12.23 -0.89 34.15
N SER A 115 13.47 -0.78 34.63
CA SER A 115 14.71 -0.91 33.85
C SER A 115 15.70 -1.79 34.62
N SER A 116 16.78 -2.25 33.98
CA SER A 116 17.79 -3.08 34.65
C SER A 116 19.09 -2.32 34.90
N ASP A 117 19.90 -2.83 35.84
CA ASP A 117 21.26 -2.35 36.10
C ASP A 117 22.31 -2.88 35.11
N LEU A 118 21.87 -3.58 34.05
CA LEU A 118 22.76 -4.04 32.99
C LEU A 118 23.39 -2.86 32.23
N ASN A 119 24.55 -3.11 31.62
CA ASN A 119 25.16 -2.14 30.71
C ASN A 119 24.19 -1.78 29.58
N VAL A 120 24.15 -0.49 29.21
CA VAL A 120 23.20 0.12 28.27
C VAL A 120 23.08 -0.63 26.93
N GLY A 121 24.18 -1.21 26.43
CA GLY A 121 24.22 -1.98 25.17
C GLY A 121 23.85 -3.46 25.30
N THR A 122 23.52 -3.95 26.49
CA THR A 122 23.23 -5.38 26.72
C THR A 122 21.73 -5.65 26.63
N HIS A 123 21.31 -6.50 25.69
CA HIS A 123 19.92 -6.92 25.53
C HIS A 123 19.46 -7.77 26.74
N PRO A 124 18.44 -7.33 27.49
CA PRO A 124 17.98 -8.01 28.69
C PRO A 124 16.84 -8.97 28.38
N PHE A 125 16.76 -10.04 29.16
CA PHE A 125 15.48 -10.60 29.57
C PHE A 125 15.07 -9.97 30.90
N PHE A 126 13.85 -9.45 31.00
CA PHE A 126 13.18 -9.18 32.27
C PHE A 126 12.30 -10.36 32.61
N PHE A 127 12.32 -10.84 33.85
CA PHE A 127 11.50 -11.98 34.24
C PHE A 127 10.94 -11.89 35.67
N LYS A 128 9.84 -12.60 35.90
CA LYS A 128 9.21 -12.78 37.20
C LYS A 128 8.64 -14.18 37.33
N ASP A 129 8.99 -14.84 38.43
CA ASP A 129 8.39 -16.09 38.86
C ASP A 129 7.26 -15.82 39.86
N PHE A 130 6.14 -16.49 39.68
CA PHE A 130 5.03 -16.42 40.63
C PHE A 130 4.28 -17.76 40.68
N LYS A 131 3.38 -17.89 41.67
CA LYS A 131 2.54 -19.08 41.84
C LYS A 131 1.09 -18.74 41.59
N LEU A 132 0.37 -19.61 40.91
CA LEU A 132 -1.08 -19.49 40.77
C LEU A 132 -1.77 -19.90 42.07
N ARG A 133 -2.84 -19.19 42.41
CA ARG A 133 -3.66 -19.47 43.61
C ARG A 133 -4.71 -20.55 43.39
N GLY A 134 -5.02 -20.84 42.12
CA GLY A 134 -6.02 -21.81 41.73
C GLY A 134 -6.09 -21.98 40.21
N LYS A 135 -7.19 -22.58 39.74
CA LYS A 135 -7.44 -22.75 38.30
C LYS A 135 -7.82 -21.40 37.68
N VAL A 136 -7.10 -21.01 36.63
CA VAL A 136 -7.37 -19.78 35.87
C VAL A 136 -8.63 -19.96 35.05
N LYS A 137 -9.51 -18.96 35.10
CA LYS A 137 -10.71 -18.82 34.26
C LYS A 137 -10.42 -17.93 33.05
N LYS A 138 -9.71 -16.81 33.27
CA LYS A 138 -9.36 -15.83 32.24
C LYS A 138 -8.07 -15.14 32.64
N ALA A 139 -7.18 -14.89 31.69
CA ALA A 139 -6.00 -14.07 31.92
C ALA A 139 -5.68 -13.13 30.74
N ARG A 140 -5.33 -11.89 31.07
CA ARG A 140 -4.92 -10.86 30.10
C ARG A 140 -3.58 -10.27 30.50
N LEU A 141 -2.65 -10.25 29.56
CA LEU A 141 -1.38 -9.54 29.72
C LEU A 141 -1.44 -8.23 28.95
N TYR A 142 -1.31 -7.11 29.66
CA TYR A 142 -1.10 -5.77 29.10
C TYR A 142 0.37 -5.43 29.21
N ILE A 143 1.05 -5.15 28.10
CA ILE A 143 2.51 -5.06 28.09
C ILE A 143 3.01 -4.07 27.03
N CYS A 144 4.06 -3.33 27.39
CA CYS A 144 4.82 -2.48 26.48
C CYS A 144 6.30 -2.50 26.89
N GLY A 145 7.19 -2.84 25.96
CA GLY A 145 8.64 -2.79 26.15
C GLY A 145 9.27 -1.80 25.16
N LEU A 146 10.08 -0.86 25.65
CA LEU A 146 10.72 0.16 24.80
C LEU A 146 12.06 -0.34 24.24
N GLY A 147 12.17 -0.22 22.92
CA GLY A 147 13.00 -1.08 22.08
C GLY A 147 12.09 -1.80 21.10
N LEU A 148 12.29 -3.11 20.97
CA LEU A 148 11.29 -4.08 20.60
C LEU A 148 11.28 -5.17 21.68
N TYR A 149 10.23 -5.97 21.78
CA TYR A 149 10.15 -7.06 22.74
C TYR A 149 9.50 -8.32 22.19
N GLU A 150 9.87 -9.46 22.77
CA GLU A 150 9.14 -10.72 22.67
C GLU A 150 8.88 -11.22 24.10
N ALA A 151 7.65 -11.64 24.39
CA ALA A 151 7.27 -12.15 25.70
C ALA A 151 6.99 -13.65 25.67
N TYR A 152 7.31 -14.32 26.78
CA TYR A 152 7.26 -15.76 26.92
C TYR A 152 6.68 -16.14 28.28
N ILE A 153 5.87 -17.20 28.29
CA ILE A 153 5.37 -17.84 29.51
C ILE A 153 5.84 -19.29 29.50
N ASN A 154 6.57 -19.71 30.53
CA ASN A 154 7.13 -21.06 30.66
C ASN A 154 7.89 -21.51 29.39
N GLY A 155 8.69 -20.60 28.81
CA GLY A 155 9.47 -20.83 27.60
C GLY A 155 8.68 -20.81 26.28
N LYS A 156 7.36 -20.60 26.29
CA LYS A 156 6.53 -20.49 25.08
C LYS A 156 6.26 -19.01 24.76
N LYS A 157 6.55 -18.60 23.52
CA LYS A 157 6.24 -17.23 23.05
C LYS A 157 4.72 -17.00 23.14
N ILE A 158 4.30 -15.84 23.67
CA ILE A 158 2.88 -15.58 23.96
C ILE A 158 2.04 -15.23 22.72
N SER A 159 2.70 -14.90 21.61
CA SER A 159 2.07 -14.46 20.36
C SER A 159 2.99 -14.73 19.18
N GLU A 160 2.40 -14.84 17.99
CA GLU A 160 3.12 -14.88 16.70
C GLU A 160 3.52 -13.49 16.20
N GLU A 161 3.10 -12.43 16.90
CA GLU A 161 3.49 -11.05 16.61
C GLU A 161 5.01 -10.88 16.62
N CYS A 162 5.50 -10.15 15.62
CA CYS A 162 6.89 -9.81 15.40
C CYS A 162 7.08 -8.30 15.56
N LEU A 163 8.28 -7.88 15.98
CA LEU A 163 8.65 -6.47 16.08
C LEU A 163 7.67 -5.61 16.93
N THR A 164 7.13 -6.14 18.02
CA THR A 164 6.32 -5.37 18.98
C THR A 164 7.20 -4.46 19.84
N PRO A 165 6.78 -3.25 20.26
CA PRO A 165 5.44 -2.67 20.13
C PRO A 165 5.25 -1.87 18.85
N TYR A 166 5.94 -2.25 17.77
CA TYR A 166 5.90 -1.62 16.45
C TYR A 166 6.60 -0.28 16.40
N TYR A 167 6.35 0.50 15.34
CA TYR A 167 7.05 1.73 15.05
C TYR A 167 6.12 2.94 15.06
N ASN A 168 6.30 3.82 16.03
CA ASN A 168 5.61 5.10 16.11
C ASN A 168 6.56 6.15 16.70
N ASN A 169 6.13 7.41 16.74
CA ASN A 169 6.89 8.41 17.48
C ASN A 169 6.74 8.16 19.00
N TYR A 170 7.75 7.55 19.61
CA TYR A 170 7.74 7.17 21.04
C TYR A 170 7.74 8.38 22.00
N ASP A 171 8.04 9.59 21.51
CA ASP A 171 7.98 10.82 22.32
C ASP A 171 6.56 11.38 22.45
N THR A 172 5.66 11.03 21.53
CA THR A 172 4.28 11.54 21.52
C THR A 172 3.29 10.53 22.11
N TRP A 173 3.43 9.26 21.76
CA TRP A 173 2.59 8.19 22.30
C TRP A 173 3.30 6.85 22.34
N LEU A 174 2.80 5.92 23.16
CA LEU A 174 3.29 4.55 23.29
C LEU A 174 2.10 3.61 23.18
N GLN A 175 2.22 2.59 22.34
CA GLN A 175 1.19 1.58 22.19
C GLN A 175 1.52 0.33 23.00
N TYR A 176 0.61 -0.09 23.86
CA TYR A 176 0.70 -1.38 24.54
C TYR A 176 -0.13 -2.44 23.82
N GLN A 177 0.29 -3.70 23.94
CA GLN A 177 -0.42 -4.84 23.41
C GLN A 177 -1.19 -5.54 24.54
N THR A 178 -2.32 -6.14 24.16
CA THR A 178 -3.14 -6.98 25.05
C THR A 178 -3.15 -8.39 24.50
N TYR A 179 -2.72 -9.36 25.31
CA TYR A 179 -2.72 -10.77 24.93
C TYR A 179 -3.65 -11.60 25.81
N ASP A 180 -4.36 -12.53 25.19
CA ASP A 180 -5.04 -13.61 25.91
C ASP A 180 -4.00 -14.69 26.23
N VAL A 181 -3.65 -14.82 27.51
CA VAL A 181 -2.65 -15.79 27.98
C VAL A 181 -3.29 -16.88 28.85
N THR A 182 -4.62 -17.00 28.82
CA THR A 182 -5.40 -17.92 29.68
C THR A 182 -4.86 -19.34 29.61
N GLU A 183 -4.67 -19.87 28.40
CA GLU A 183 -4.20 -21.25 28.16
C GLU A 183 -2.70 -21.44 28.43
N LEU A 184 -1.92 -20.36 28.51
CA LEU A 184 -0.47 -20.43 28.81
C LEU A 184 -0.19 -20.51 30.31
N LEU A 185 -1.13 -20.09 31.16
CA LEU A 185 -1.03 -20.14 32.61
C LEU A 185 -1.43 -21.53 33.15
N ALA A 186 -0.63 -22.54 32.77
CA ALA A 186 -0.79 -23.92 33.23
C ALA A 186 0.30 -24.31 34.25
N GLY A 187 -0.08 -25.03 35.30
CA GLY A 187 0.80 -25.49 36.38
C GLY A 187 0.76 -24.61 37.64
N GLU A 188 1.54 -24.95 38.66
CA GLU A 188 1.54 -24.20 39.93
C GLU A 188 2.50 -23.01 39.93
N LYS A 189 3.62 -23.12 39.20
CA LYS A 189 4.65 -22.09 39.10
C LYS A 189 4.68 -21.58 37.67
N ILE A 190 4.65 -20.27 37.53
CA ILE A 190 4.69 -19.58 36.24
C ILE A 190 5.95 -18.74 36.16
N HIS A 191 6.68 -18.90 35.06
CA HIS A 191 7.79 -18.06 34.67
C HIS A 191 7.34 -17.15 33.52
N LEU A 192 7.23 -15.85 33.77
CA LEU A 192 7.00 -14.84 32.74
C LEU A 192 8.32 -14.15 32.43
N GLU A 193 8.76 -14.15 31.18
CA GLU A 193 9.97 -13.44 30.74
C GLU A 193 9.74 -12.64 29.45
N VAL A 194 10.49 -11.55 29.31
CA VAL A 194 10.38 -10.59 28.21
C VAL A 194 11.77 -10.25 27.72
N LEU A 195 12.09 -10.68 26.49
CA LEU A 195 13.31 -10.31 25.78
C LEU A 195 13.13 -8.92 25.16
N LEU A 196 14.11 -8.02 25.29
CA LEU A 196 14.12 -6.75 24.56
C LEU A 196 15.28 -6.60 23.58
N GLY A 197 14.97 -6.01 22.42
CA GLY A 197 15.86 -5.64 21.31
C GLY A 197 15.94 -4.13 21.12
N ASN A 198 17.01 -3.59 20.53
CA ASN A 198 17.15 -2.14 20.36
C ASN A 198 16.02 -1.50 19.54
N GLY A 199 15.58 -2.16 18.46
CA GLY A 199 14.45 -1.68 17.67
C GLY A 199 14.64 -0.31 17.03
N TRP A 200 13.51 0.36 16.75
CA TRP A 200 13.49 1.76 16.36
C TRP A 200 13.73 2.72 17.54
N TYR A 201 13.40 2.32 18.78
CA TYR A 201 13.54 3.16 19.96
C TYR A 201 15.02 3.48 20.30
N LYS A 202 15.87 2.45 20.39
CA LYS A 202 17.30 2.57 20.75
C LYS A 202 18.26 2.33 19.59
N GLY A 203 17.80 1.69 18.51
CA GLY A 203 18.67 1.31 17.42
C GLY A 203 19.12 2.50 16.57
N ARG A 204 20.18 2.29 15.80
CA ARG A 204 20.53 3.19 14.69
C ARG A 204 19.38 3.17 13.68
N PHE A 205 18.74 4.33 13.48
CA PHE A 205 17.64 4.49 12.54
C PHE A 205 17.47 5.97 12.12
N GLY A 206 17.03 6.22 10.88
CA GLY A 206 16.81 7.57 10.32
C GLY A 206 17.93 8.08 9.39
N LEU A 207 17.59 9.06 8.55
CA LEU A 207 18.51 9.65 7.55
C LEU A 207 19.69 10.39 8.20
N ASN A 208 20.89 10.20 7.62
CA ASN A 208 22.10 11.00 7.85
C ASN A 208 22.56 11.16 9.32
N ASN A 209 22.22 10.23 10.21
CA ASN A 209 22.57 10.35 11.63
C ASN A 209 23.40 9.17 12.18
N PRO A 210 24.71 9.09 11.86
CA PRO A 210 25.61 8.09 12.45
C PRO A 210 25.84 8.31 13.97
N THR A 211 25.44 9.45 14.53
CA THR A 211 25.77 9.84 15.93
C THR A 211 24.79 9.34 16.99
N ASN A 212 23.70 8.66 16.60
CA ASN A 212 22.72 8.12 17.55
C ASN A 212 23.04 6.70 18.05
N ALA A 213 24.10 6.05 17.57
CA ALA A 213 24.43 4.67 17.97
C ALA A 213 24.59 4.48 19.49
N ASP A 214 25.09 5.50 20.19
CA ASP A 214 25.32 5.45 21.64
C ASP A 214 24.16 6.03 22.48
N ARG A 215 23.22 6.77 21.89
CA ARG A 215 22.10 7.44 22.58
C ARG A 215 20.72 6.90 22.24
N GLY A 216 20.60 6.13 21.16
CA GLY A 216 19.33 5.72 20.56
C GLY A 216 18.58 6.86 19.87
N LEU A 217 17.57 6.52 19.06
CA LEU A 217 16.76 7.50 18.34
C LEU A 217 15.81 8.25 19.28
N TYR A 218 15.20 7.54 20.22
CA TYR A 218 14.23 8.07 21.19
C TYR A 218 14.68 7.87 22.65
N GLY A 219 15.52 6.86 22.91
CA GLY A 219 16.09 6.66 24.23
C GLY A 219 17.20 5.62 24.27
N ASP A 220 17.93 5.62 25.38
CA ASP A 220 19.13 4.80 25.61
C ASP A 220 18.87 3.61 26.54
N THR A 221 17.69 3.51 27.16
CA THR A 221 17.43 2.53 28.23
C THR A 221 16.34 1.56 27.81
N PHE A 222 16.56 0.26 27.99
CA PHE A 222 15.49 -0.73 27.89
C PHE A 222 14.54 -0.59 29.07
N THR A 223 13.26 -0.45 28.78
CA THR A 223 12.22 -0.29 29.80
C THR A 223 11.03 -1.16 29.50
N LEU A 224 10.38 -1.64 30.56
CA LEU A 224 9.23 -2.53 30.48
C LEU A 224 8.14 -2.03 31.43
N ILE A 225 6.89 -2.06 30.97
CA ILE A 225 5.72 -2.03 31.83
C ILE A 225 4.82 -3.22 31.51
N SER A 226 4.30 -3.87 32.54
CA SER A 226 3.50 -5.08 32.40
C SER A 226 2.46 -5.20 33.52
N GLU A 227 1.25 -5.60 33.13
CA GLU A 227 0.18 -6.01 34.04
C GLU A 227 -0.47 -7.29 33.54
N LEU A 228 -0.32 -8.37 34.30
CA LEU A 228 -1.06 -9.60 34.07
C LEU A 228 -2.24 -9.65 35.03
N LYS A 229 -3.46 -9.59 34.48
CA LYS A 229 -4.72 -9.74 35.22
C LYS A 229 -5.21 -11.17 35.09
N ILE A 230 -5.39 -11.84 36.22
CA ILE A 230 -5.85 -13.23 36.31
C ILE A 230 -7.18 -13.24 37.04
N GLU A 231 -8.18 -13.89 36.46
CA GLU A 231 -9.44 -14.26 37.11
C GLU A 231 -9.43 -15.77 37.34
N TYR A 232 -9.71 -16.20 38.56
CA TYR A 232 -9.78 -17.61 38.94
C TYR A 232 -11.21 -18.14 38.88
N MET A 233 -11.34 -19.47 38.83
CA MET A 233 -12.65 -20.15 38.79
C MET A 233 -13.52 -19.91 40.04
N ASP A 234 -12.92 -19.50 41.17
CA ASP A 234 -13.63 -19.13 42.40
C ASP A 234 -14.14 -17.68 42.42
N GLY A 235 -13.90 -16.92 41.34
CA GLY A 235 -14.28 -15.52 41.19
C GLY A 235 -13.26 -14.53 41.76
N SER A 236 -12.17 -14.99 42.40
CA SER A 236 -11.10 -14.09 42.85
C SER A 236 -10.25 -13.59 41.68
N THR A 237 -9.60 -12.44 41.87
CA THR A 237 -8.69 -11.85 40.87
C THR A 237 -7.30 -11.60 41.46
N GLU A 238 -6.29 -11.66 40.61
CA GLU A 238 -4.89 -11.38 40.96
C GLU A 238 -4.24 -10.53 39.87
N LEU A 239 -3.36 -9.62 40.31
CA LEU A 239 -2.53 -8.80 39.45
C LEU A 239 -1.06 -9.17 39.66
N VAL A 240 -0.36 -9.53 38.59
CA VAL A 240 1.10 -9.64 38.58
C VAL A 240 1.65 -8.42 37.84
N LEU A 241 2.24 -7.51 38.62
CA LEU A 241 2.67 -6.19 38.17
C LEU A 241 4.17 -6.15 37.86
N SER A 242 4.58 -5.31 36.92
CA SER A 242 5.97 -4.83 36.80
C SER A 242 6.34 -3.93 37.97
N ASP A 243 7.37 -4.32 38.71
CA ASP A 243 7.86 -3.68 39.95
C ASP A 243 9.29 -4.15 40.24
N GLU A 244 9.87 -3.70 41.36
CA GLU A 244 11.25 -4.04 41.78
C GLU A 244 11.45 -5.52 42.16
N SER A 245 10.39 -6.34 42.21
CA SER A 245 10.52 -7.79 42.44
C SER A 245 10.83 -8.58 41.16
N TRP A 246 10.73 -7.93 39.99
CA TRP A 246 11.26 -8.51 38.75
C TRP A 246 12.78 -8.60 38.82
N LYS A 247 13.33 -9.45 37.97
CA LYS A 247 14.77 -9.61 37.80
C LYS A 247 15.12 -9.45 36.33
N ALA A 248 16.40 -9.21 36.06
CA ALA A 248 16.94 -9.20 34.71
C ALA A 248 18.07 -10.21 34.55
N LYS A 249 18.27 -10.71 33.34
CA LYS A 249 19.43 -11.53 32.93
C LYS A 249 19.85 -11.10 31.52
N LYS A 250 21.11 -11.29 31.15
CA LYS A 250 21.56 -11.02 29.78
C LYS A 250 20.98 -12.05 28.83
N SER A 251 20.64 -11.61 27.62
CA SER A 251 20.23 -12.50 26.55
C SER A 251 21.43 -13.01 25.73
N LYS A 252 21.18 -14.00 24.87
CA LYS A 252 22.13 -14.49 23.86
C LYS A 252 22.27 -13.54 22.66
N LEU A 253 21.44 -12.49 22.59
CA LEU A 253 21.45 -11.50 21.53
C LEU A 253 22.49 -10.41 21.86
N LEU A 254 23.66 -10.51 21.24
CA LEU A 254 24.78 -9.60 21.51
C LEU A 254 24.62 -8.24 20.81
N ALA A 255 24.04 -8.24 19.62
CA ALA A 255 23.74 -7.04 18.85
C ALA A 255 22.42 -7.21 18.09
N SER A 256 21.67 -6.12 17.96
CA SER A 256 20.45 -6.08 17.15
C SER A 256 20.14 -4.66 16.74
N THR A 257 20.00 -4.41 15.43
CA THR A 257 19.47 -3.16 14.89
C THR A 257 18.68 -3.44 13.60
N ILE A 258 17.78 -2.54 13.24
CA ILE A 258 16.97 -2.67 12.02
C ILE A 258 17.85 -2.71 10.76
N TYR A 259 18.87 -1.86 10.65
CA TYR A 259 19.71 -1.77 9.44
C TYR A 259 20.83 -2.81 9.37
N ASP A 260 21.56 -3.02 10.48
CA ASP A 260 22.77 -3.84 10.43
C ASP A 260 22.51 -5.33 10.66
N GLY A 261 21.38 -5.66 11.29
CA GLY A 261 20.99 -7.02 11.61
C GLY A 261 21.39 -7.46 13.02
N GLU A 262 21.71 -8.75 13.20
CA GLU A 262 21.84 -9.38 14.53
C GLU A 262 23.08 -10.24 14.70
N VAL A 263 23.56 -10.30 15.95
CA VAL A 263 24.61 -11.23 16.39
C VAL A 263 24.06 -12.05 17.56
N TYR A 264 23.95 -13.36 17.36
CA TYR A 264 23.42 -14.31 18.34
C TYR A 264 24.49 -15.32 18.75
N ASP A 265 24.79 -15.38 20.04
CA ASP A 265 25.80 -16.29 20.59
C ASP A 265 25.14 -17.43 21.38
N GLU A 266 25.02 -18.59 20.74
CA GLU A 266 24.48 -19.79 21.37
C GLU A 266 25.42 -20.34 22.44
N THR A 267 26.71 -20.00 22.43
CA THR A 267 27.67 -20.47 23.44
C THR A 267 27.47 -19.76 24.78
N PHE A 268 26.84 -18.58 24.75
CA PHE A 268 26.61 -17.77 25.93
C PHE A 268 25.68 -18.49 26.92
N ARG A 269 26.07 -18.46 28.19
CA ARG A 269 25.31 -18.98 29.32
C ARG A 269 25.24 -17.86 30.35
N GLU A 270 24.03 -17.53 30.78
CA GLU A 270 23.81 -16.52 31.82
C GLU A 270 23.26 -17.20 33.06
N ASP A 271 24.05 -17.18 34.12
CA ASP A 271 23.69 -17.71 35.43
C ASP A 271 23.49 -16.59 36.45
N MET A 272 23.79 -15.33 36.09
CA MET A 272 23.68 -14.17 36.98
C MET A 272 22.32 -13.47 36.81
N GLU A 273 21.64 -13.27 37.93
CA GLU A 273 20.46 -12.41 38.02
C GLU A 273 20.88 -10.99 38.42
N TYR A 274 20.28 -10.00 37.77
CA TYR A 274 20.48 -8.59 38.02
C TYR A 274 19.20 -7.99 38.62
N PRO A 275 19.31 -7.08 39.60
CA PRO A 275 18.16 -6.35 40.09
C PRO A 275 17.58 -5.46 38.99
N VAL A 276 16.27 -5.22 39.08
CA VAL A 276 15.60 -4.17 38.32
C VAL A 276 15.35 -2.98 39.23
N ARG A 277 15.18 -1.81 38.62
CA ARG A 277 14.85 -0.55 39.30
C ARG A 277 13.67 0.11 38.61
N LEU A 278 12.95 0.93 39.35
CA LEU A 278 11.91 1.78 38.77
C LEU A 278 12.53 2.76 37.76
N TYR A 279 11.85 2.96 36.64
CA TYR A 279 12.24 3.95 35.64
C TYR A 279 11.41 5.22 35.82
N GLU A 280 12.03 6.25 36.37
CA GLU A 280 11.33 7.46 36.85
C GLU A 280 11.16 8.55 35.78
N LYS A 281 11.69 8.36 34.55
CA LYS A 281 11.50 9.34 33.48
C LYS A 281 10.01 9.41 33.08
N LYS A 282 9.53 10.62 32.79
CA LYS A 282 8.18 10.82 32.27
C LYS A 282 8.07 10.18 30.89
N MET A 283 7.20 9.19 30.76
CA MET A 283 6.91 8.53 29.49
C MET A 283 5.85 9.30 28.70
N ALA A 284 5.84 9.12 27.38
CA ALA A 284 4.74 9.56 26.54
C ALA A 284 3.43 8.82 26.90
N ARG A 285 2.31 9.26 26.34
CA ARG A 285 1.00 8.69 26.65
C ARG A 285 0.95 7.22 26.25
N LEU A 286 0.78 6.33 27.24
CA LEU A 286 0.58 4.89 27.02
C LEU A 286 -0.90 4.62 26.74
N CYS A 287 -1.21 4.11 25.55
CA CYS A 287 -2.57 3.79 25.13
C CYS A 287 -2.62 2.49 24.30
N GLU A 288 -3.83 2.02 24.04
CA GLU A 288 -4.07 0.81 23.27
C GLU A 288 -3.41 0.89 21.90
N ARG A 289 -3.03 -0.26 21.34
CA ARG A 289 -2.56 -0.32 19.96
C ARG A 289 -3.61 0.14 18.95
N LEU A 290 -3.13 0.80 17.91
CA LEU A 290 -3.82 0.94 16.63
C LEU A 290 -3.22 0.02 15.56
N SER A 291 -1.94 -0.32 15.72
CA SER A 291 -1.17 -1.14 14.80
C SER A 291 -1.79 -2.51 14.58
N LEU A 292 -1.91 -2.91 13.31
CA LEU A 292 -2.15 -4.30 12.95
C LEU A 292 -0.91 -5.13 13.31
N PRO A 293 -1.10 -6.41 13.70
CA PRO A 293 0.04 -7.24 14.06
C PRO A 293 0.95 -7.48 12.86
N ILE A 294 2.26 -7.34 13.04
CA ILE A 294 3.23 -7.85 12.06
C ILE A 294 3.42 -9.34 12.33
N LYS A 295 3.26 -10.17 11.30
CA LYS A 295 3.40 -11.64 11.40
C LYS A 295 4.24 -12.17 10.25
N VAL A 296 4.68 -13.42 10.37
CA VAL A 296 5.13 -14.21 9.23
C VAL A 296 3.89 -14.59 8.41
N GLN A 297 3.81 -14.05 7.21
CA GLN A 297 2.63 -14.21 6.35
C GLN A 297 2.87 -15.23 5.24
N GLU A 298 4.12 -15.35 4.78
CA GLU A 298 4.51 -16.29 3.73
C GLU A 298 5.86 -16.94 4.04
N SER A 299 6.10 -18.10 3.45
CA SER A 299 7.36 -18.85 3.56
C SER A 299 7.88 -19.21 2.17
N ILE A 300 9.14 -18.88 1.87
CA ILE A 300 9.76 -19.09 0.55
C ILE A 300 10.97 -20.01 0.70
N LYS A 301 11.03 -21.05 -0.13
CA LYS A 301 12.20 -21.93 -0.24
C LYS A 301 13.14 -21.43 -1.35
N PRO A 302 14.47 -21.56 -1.19
CA PRO A 302 15.39 -21.23 -2.26
C PRO A 302 15.11 -22.05 -3.52
N ILE A 303 15.12 -21.39 -4.67
CA ILE A 303 14.96 -22.05 -5.97
C ILE A 303 16.32 -22.52 -6.52
N LYS A 304 17.42 -21.97 -6.01
CA LYS A 304 18.77 -22.27 -6.48
C LYS A 304 19.83 -21.96 -5.42
N LEU A 305 20.87 -22.80 -5.37
CA LEU A 305 22.16 -22.50 -4.76
C LEU A 305 23.17 -22.22 -5.88
N ILE A 306 23.82 -21.07 -5.81
CA ILE A 306 24.76 -20.56 -6.80
C ILE A 306 26.15 -20.55 -6.16
N THR A 307 27.15 -21.00 -6.91
CA THR A 307 28.55 -20.72 -6.61
C THR A 307 29.01 -19.58 -7.51
N SER A 308 29.34 -18.43 -6.94
CA SER A 308 29.76 -17.26 -7.71
C SER A 308 31.14 -17.46 -8.36
N PRO A 309 31.53 -16.64 -9.35
CA PRO A 309 32.89 -16.64 -9.88
C PRO A 309 33.99 -16.39 -8.83
N LYS A 310 33.65 -15.80 -7.68
CA LYS A 310 34.56 -15.61 -6.52
C LYS A 310 34.55 -16.79 -5.55
N GLY A 311 33.74 -17.82 -5.78
CA GLY A 311 33.58 -18.98 -4.91
C GLY A 311 32.57 -18.77 -3.78
N GLU A 312 31.75 -17.72 -3.82
CA GLU A 312 30.73 -17.44 -2.79
C GLU A 312 29.55 -18.40 -2.96
N ALA A 313 28.99 -18.90 -1.85
CA ALA A 313 27.75 -19.68 -1.84
C ALA A 313 26.54 -18.73 -1.68
N ILE A 314 25.65 -18.68 -2.67
CA ILE A 314 24.54 -17.72 -2.72
C ILE A 314 23.23 -18.44 -2.97
N LEU A 315 22.22 -18.23 -2.13
CA LEU A 315 20.85 -18.65 -2.38
C LEU A 315 20.14 -17.62 -3.27
N ASP A 316 19.43 -18.09 -4.28
CA ASP A 316 18.39 -17.31 -4.98
C ASP A 316 17.02 -17.78 -4.52
N LEU A 317 16.23 -16.86 -3.98
CA LEU A 317 14.85 -17.13 -3.55
C LEU A 317 13.82 -16.96 -4.67
N GLY A 318 14.21 -16.40 -5.82
CA GLY A 318 13.34 -16.14 -6.96
C GLY A 318 12.36 -14.98 -6.76
N GLN A 319 12.37 -14.33 -5.58
CA GLN A 319 11.49 -13.22 -5.21
C GLN A 319 12.21 -12.28 -4.24
N ASN A 320 12.28 -11.00 -4.61
CA ASN A 320 12.66 -9.92 -3.69
C ASN A 320 11.52 -9.62 -2.72
N HIS A 321 11.78 -9.66 -1.42
CA HIS A 321 10.76 -9.50 -0.37
C HIS A 321 11.38 -8.87 0.89
N SER A 322 10.55 -8.58 1.89
CA SER A 322 10.99 -8.14 3.21
C SER A 322 10.68 -9.17 4.28
N GLY A 323 11.61 -9.39 5.21
CA GLY A 323 11.34 -10.19 6.40
C GLY A 323 12.56 -10.85 7.03
N TRP A 324 12.33 -12.07 7.53
CA TRP A 324 13.24 -12.91 8.30
C TRP A 324 13.63 -14.16 7.54
N PHE A 325 14.30 -15.07 8.24
CA PHE A 325 14.52 -16.43 7.81
C PHE A 325 14.40 -17.41 9.00
N SER A 326 14.23 -18.68 8.69
CA SER A 326 14.50 -19.81 9.57
C SER A 326 15.57 -20.67 8.92
N LEU A 327 16.59 -21.03 9.70
CA LEU A 327 17.70 -21.84 9.23
C LEU A 327 18.06 -22.92 10.24
N ARG A 328 18.09 -24.18 9.81
CA ARG A 328 18.67 -25.27 10.59
C ARG A 328 20.18 -25.26 10.47
N VAL A 329 20.89 -25.18 11.60
CA VAL A 329 22.36 -25.13 11.67
C VAL A 329 22.88 -26.23 12.58
N LYS A 330 23.93 -26.91 12.13
CA LYS A 330 24.68 -27.88 12.94
C LYS A 330 26.15 -27.74 12.64
N GLU A 331 26.83 -26.93 13.43
CA GLU A 331 28.25 -26.64 13.27
C GLU A 331 29.01 -26.94 14.57
N PRO A 332 30.34 -27.12 14.52
CA PRO A 332 31.16 -27.23 15.73
C PRO A 332 31.01 -26.03 16.66
N LYS A 333 31.22 -26.26 17.96
CA LYS A 333 31.20 -25.19 18.96
C LYS A 333 32.22 -24.08 18.61
N GLY A 334 31.76 -22.83 18.65
CA GLY A 334 32.55 -21.64 18.34
C GLY A 334 32.59 -21.27 16.86
N THR A 335 32.06 -22.12 15.96
CA THR A 335 31.93 -21.77 14.54
C THR A 335 30.98 -20.59 14.38
N GLN A 336 31.40 -19.59 13.61
CA GLN A 336 30.56 -18.46 13.22
C GLN A 336 29.97 -18.72 11.85
N VAL A 337 28.64 -18.73 11.79
CA VAL A 337 27.85 -18.77 10.57
C VAL A 337 27.36 -17.36 10.27
N LYS A 338 27.59 -16.88 9.06
CA LYS A 338 27.14 -15.54 8.64
C LYS A 338 26.27 -15.60 7.39
N LEU A 339 25.24 -14.76 7.40
CA LEU A 339 24.34 -14.54 6.29
C LEU A 339 24.37 -13.07 5.90
N TYR A 340 24.45 -12.80 4.60
CA TYR A 340 24.42 -11.47 4.02
C TYR A 340 23.26 -11.37 3.04
N PHE A 341 22.51 -10.28 3.11
CA PHE A 341 21.27 -10.13 2.36
C PHE A 341 21.40 -9.06 1.27
N GLY A 342 20.93 -9.36 0.06
CA GLY A 342 21.02 -8.47 -1.10
C GLY A 342 19.86 -8.61 -2.08
N GLU A 343 19.59 -7.55 -2.83
CA GLU A 343 18.48 -7.51 -3.79
C GLU A 343 18.83 -8.11 -5.14
N GLU A 344 20.08 -7.98 -5.58
CA GLU A 344 20.53 -8.38 -6.92
C GLU A 344 22.00 -8.82 -6.92
N LEU A 345 22.40 -9.57 -7.95
CA LEU A 345 23.79 -9.95 -8.21
C LEU A 345 24.44 -8.97 -9.20
N GLN A 346 25.77 -8.84 -9.15
CA GLN A 346 26.55 -8.13 -10.16
C GLN A 346 27.64 -9.04 -10.69
N ASP A 347 27.65 -9.27 -12.01
CA ASP A 347 28.55 -10.22 -12.68
C ASP A 347 28.55 -11.61 -12.04
N GLY A 348 27.37 -12.06 -11.59
CA GLY A 348 27.18 -13.35 -10.91
C GLY A 348 27.71 -13.42 -9.47
N CYS A 349 28.18 -12.30 -8.90
CA CYS A 349 28.65 -12.19 -7.52
C CYS A 349 27.62 -11.49 -6.63
N PHE A 350 27.69 -11.73 -5.33
CA PHE A 350 26.83 -11.04 -4.36
C PHE A 350 27.08 -9.52 -4.40
N TYR A 351 26.01 -8.74 -4.30
CA TYR A 351 26.06 -7.28 -4.31
C TYR A 351 25.13 -6.66 -3.27
N ASN A 352 25.65 -5.72 -2.50
CA ASN A 352 24.93 -5.00 -1.45
C ASN A 352 25.32 -3.51 -1.35
N THR A 353 26.04 -2.96 -2.34
CA THR A 353 26.47 -1.55 -2.27
C THR A 353 25.29 -0.57 -2.31
N ASN A 354 24.17 -0.95 -2.93
CA ASN A 354 22.96 -0.13 -2.93
C ASN A 354 22.24 -0.06 -1.56
N LEU A 355 22.65 -0.90 -0.59
CA LEU A 355 22.18 -0.82 0.80
C LEU A 355 22.83 0.36 1.57
N ARG A 356 23.77 1.06 0.93
CA ARG A 356 24.56 2.17 1.48
C ARG A 356 25.29 1.74 2.74
N THR A 357 24.91 2.24 3.91
CA THR A 357 25.60 1.93 5.17
C THR A 357 24.91 0.84 6.01
N ALA A 358 23.74 0.34 5.58
CA ALA A 358 23.10 -0.81 6.22
C ALA A 358 23.90 -2.07 5.91
N LYS A 359 24.42 -2.74 6.95
CA LYS A 359 25.18 -3.99 6.74
C LYS A 359 24.30 -5.12 6.21
N ALA A 360 23.08 -5.23 6.74
CA ALA A 360 22.16 -6.33 6.46
C ALA A 360 22.84 -7.70 6.64
N GLU A 361 23.32 -7.97 7.86
CA GLU A 361 24.06 -9.18 8.22
C GLU A 361 23.38 -9.94 9.36
N TYR A 362 23.52 -11.26 9.38
CA TYR A 362 23.17 -12.07 10.56
C TYR A 362 24.37 -12.95 10.92
N THR A 363 24.81 -12.90 12.18
CA THR A 363 25.89 -13.74 12.69
C THR A 363 25.38 -14.66 13.80
N TYR A 364 25.61 -15.95 13.64
CA TYR A 364 25.32 -16.99 14.64
C TYR A 364 26.60 -17.67 15.11
N ILE A 365 26.77 -17.85 16.42
CA ILE A 365 27.89 -18.58 17.02
C ILE A 365 27.37 -19.90 17.60
N SER A 366 27.77 -21.03 17.01
CA SER A 366 27.25 -22.35 17.40
C SER A 366 27.81 -22.82 18.74
N ASP A 367 26.99 -23.50 19.54
CA ASP A 367 27.43 -24.19 20.75
C ASP A 367 27.82 -25.67 20.53
N GLY A 368 27.78 -26.15 19.29
CA GLY A 368 28.07 -27.53 18.91
C GLY A 368 26.83 -28.42 18.81
N THR A 369 25.65 -27.91 19.16
CA THR A 369 24.38 -28.62 19.02
C THR A 369 23.60 -28.15 17.79
N GLU A 370 22.69 -28.99 17.29
CA GLU A 370 21.80 -28.60 16.19
C GLU A 370 20.76 -27.60 16.69
N GLN A 371 20.63 -26.49 15.99
CA GLN A 371 19.71 -25.41 16.32
C GLN A 371 18.89 -24.99 15.10
N THR A 372 17.70 -24.45 15.34
CA THR A 372 16.94 -23.70 14.32
C THR A 372 16.99 -22.23 14.70
N ILE A 373 17.72 -21.44 13.92
CA ILE A 373 17.97 -20.03 14.20
C ILE A 373 17.03 -19.14 13.39
N ARG A 374 16.73 -17.97 13.96
CA ARG A 374 15.96 -16.90 13.31
C ARG A 374 16.39 -15.53 13.85
N PRO A 375 16.09 -14.45 13.13
CA PRO A 375 16.12 -13.10 13.69
C PRO A 375 15.03 -12.87 14.76
N HIS A 376 15.23 -11.86 15.61
CA HIS A 376 14.27 -11.44 16.65
C HIS A 376 13.77 -10.00 16.50
N PHE A 377 14.65 -9.03 16.22
CA PHE A 377 14.34 -7.59 16.27
C PHE A 377 14.97 -6.77 15.12
N THR A 378 15.21 -7.41 13.98
CA THR A 378 15.64 -6.78 12.73
C THR A 378 14.71 -7.16 11.58
N PHE A 379 14.97 -6.76 10.35
CA PHE A 379 14.41 -7.38 9.14
C PHE A 379 15.29 -6.99 7.94
N TYR A 380 15.15 -7.71 6.83
CA TYR A 380 15.95 -7.51 5.63
C TYR A 380 15.05 -7.42 4.40
N GLY A 381 15.42 -6.58 3.43
CA GLY A 381 14.85 -6.60 2.08
C GLY A 381 15.81 -7.30 1.11
N TYR A 382 15.42 -8.43 0.54
CA TYR A 382 16.34 -9.27 -0.22
C TYR A 382 15.66 -10.29 -1.14
N ARG A 383 16.43 -10.72 -2.15
CA ARG A 383 16.19 -11.92 -2.96
C ARG A 383 17.31 -12.94 -2.81
N TYR A 384 18.53 -12.45 -2.61
CA TYR A 384 19.73 -13.26 -2.56
C TYR A 384 20.33 -13.28 -1.15
N VAL A 385 20.86 -14.45 -0.77
CA VAL A 385 21.51 -14.65 0.54
C VAL A 385 22.88 -15.27 0.33
N MET A 386 23.95 -14.54 0.66
CA MET A 386 25.29 -15.11 0.68
C MET A 386 25.57 -15.79 2.03
N LEU A 387 26.16 -16.97 1.98
CA LEU A 387 26.42 -17.84 3.12
C LEU A 387 27.93 -17.96 3.37
N GLU A 388 28.36 -17.76 4.62
CA GLU A 388 29.75 -17.91 5.05
C GLU A 388 29.83 -18.74 6.35
N GLY A 389 30.89 -19.55 6.49
CA GLY A 389 31.19 -20.26 7.73
C GLY A 389 30.50 -21.63 7.90
N PHE A 390 29.88 -22.16 6.84
CA PHE A 390 29.23 -23.47 6.84
C PHE A 390 30.19 -24.58 6.41
N THR A 391 30.14 -25.74 7.08
CA THR A 391 30.91 -26.94 6.69
C THR A 391 30.14 -27.81 5.69
N ASN A 392 28.82 -27.94 5.83
CA ASN A 392 27.95 -28.66 4.90
C ASN A 392 26.53 -28.07 4.90
N PHE A 393 26.27 -27.11 4.02
CA PHE A 393 24.98 -26.43 3.92
C PHE A 393 24.05 -27.08 2.89
N SER A 394 22.78 -27.29 3.24
CA SER A 394 21.71 -27.67 2.31
C SER A 394 20.72 -26.53 2.11
N PRO A 395 20.34 -26.17 0.87
CA PRO A 395 19.29 -25.16 0.62
C PRO A 395 17.94 -25.48 1.27
N GLU A 396 17.65 -26.76 1.52
CA GLU A 396 16.42 -27.19 2.18
C GLU A 396 16.34 -26.73 3.65
N ASP A 397 17.49 -26.49 4.29
CA ASP A 397 17.58 -26.04 5.68
C ASP A 397 17.18 -24.58 5.85
N TYR A 398 17.15 -23.82 4.75
CA TYR A 398 16.78 -22.42 4.74
C TYR A 398 15.31 -22.22 4.35
N THR A 399 14.66 -21.26 5.00
CA THR A 399 13.33 -20.77 4.63
C THR A 399 13.31 -19.27 4.84
N ALA A 400 13.01 -18.49 3.80
CA ALA A 400 12.73 -17.07 3.96
C ALA A 400 11.33 -16.92 4.56
N LEU A 401 11.18 -16.02 5.52
CA LEU A 401 9.93 -15.77 6.24
C LEU A 401 9.49 -14.33 5.98
N VAL A 402 8.47 -14.15 5.13
CA VAL A 402 8.02 -12.82 4.71
C VAL A 402 7.22 -12.18 5.84
N LEU A 403 7.59 -10.95 6.21
CA LEU A 403 6.94 -10.20 7.27
C LEU A 403 6.16 -9.02 6.68
N TYR A 404 4.92 -8.85 7.12
CA TYR A 404 4.13 -7.62 6.93
C TYR A 404 2.96 -7.56 7.91
N SER A 405 2.35 -6.38 8.04
CA SER A 405 1.13 -6.18 8.83
C SER A 405 0.01 -7.09 8.35
N ASP A 406 -0.79 -7.63 9.26
CA ASP A 406 -1.84 -8.62 8.98
C ASP A 406 -3.03 -8.05 8.19
N LEU A 407 -2.83 -7.91 6.89
CA LEU A 407 -3.74 -7.32 5.91
C LEU A 407 -4.42 -8.43 5.11
N GLU A 408 -5.74 -8.32 4.91
CA GLU A 408 -6.49 -9.25 4.06
C GLU A 408 -6.29 -8.89 2.58
N ASP A 409 -6.16 -9.90 1.71
CA ASP A 409 -6.18 -9.69 0.26
C ASP A 409 -7.55 -9.17 -0.19
N ALA A 410 -7.57 -8.12 -1.01
CA ALA A 410 -8.79 -7.51 -1.54
C ALA A 410 -8.92 -7.65 -3.07
N GLY A 411 -7.81 -7.77 -3.79
CA GLY A 411 -7.80 -7.73 -5.26
C GLY A 411 -7.06 -8.89 -5.91
N HIS A 412 -7.64 -9.41 -6.98
CA HIS A 412 -7.00 -10.33 -7.91
C HIS A 412 -7.20 -9.83 -9.34
N PHE A 413 -6.13 -9.85 -10.12
CA PHE A 413 -6.08 -9.34 -11.49
C PHE A 413 -5.22 -10.27 -12.34
N GLU A 414 -5.77 -10.79 -13.44
CA GLU A 414 -5.07 -11.61 -14.42
C GLU A 414 -5.36 -11.14 -15.85
N THR A 415 -4.36 -11.20 -16.73
CA THR A 415 -4.46 -10.97 -18.19
C THR A 415 -3.91 -12.15 -18.98
N ASP A 416 -4.00 -12.11 -20.31
CA ASP A 416 -3.22 -13.01 -21.19
C ASP A 416 -1.75 -12.60 -21.37
N ASN A 417 -1.32 -11.43 -20.89
CA ASN A 417 0.06 -10.98 -21.00
C ASN A 417 0.87 -11.32 -19.73
N PRO A 418 1.84 -12.25 -19.79
CA PRO A 418 2.60 -12.66 -18.62
C PRO A 418 3.48 -11.55 -18.02
N LEU A 419 3.93 -10.58 -18.83
CA LEU A 419 4.73 -9.45 -18.33
C LEU A 419 3.85 -8.48 -17.53
N VAL A 420 2.62 -8.23 -17.97
CA VAL A 420 1.64 -7.42 -17.23
C VAL A 420 1.22 -8.12 -15.94
N ASN A 421 0.99 -9.44 -15.98
CA ASN A 421 0.70 -10.22 -14.78
C ASN A 421 1.86 -10.17 -13.77
N ARG A 422 3.11 -10.22 -14.26
CA ARG A 422 4.29 -10.04 -13.42
C ARG A 422 4.35 -8.63 -12.83
N LEU A 423 4.04 -7.58 -13.59
CA LEU A 423 3.99 -6.20 -13.08
C LEU A 423 2.97 -6.03 -11.94
N ILE A 424 1.76 -6.58 -12.10
CA ILE A 424 0.73 -6.57 -11.05
C ILE A 424 1.26 -7.26 -9.79
N LEU A 425 1.87 -8.44 -9.95
CA LEU A 425 2.46 -9.19 -8.85
C LEU A 425 3.63 -8.44 -8.19
N ASN A 426 4.45 -7.75 -8.97
CA ASN A 426 5.56 -6.92 -8.49
C ASN A 426 5.06 -5.77 -7.61
N ALA A 427 3.96 -5.11 -8.00
CA ALA A 427 3.34 -4.07 -7.17
C ALA A 427 2.81 -4.63 -5.85
N LYS A 428 2.18 -5.81 -5.87
CA LYS A 428 1.70 -6.49 -4.66
C LYS A 428 2.85 -6.90 -3.72
N TRP A 429 3.95 -7.44 -4.26
CA TRP A 429 5.15 -7.74 -3.47
C TRP A 429 5.83 -6.49 -2.94
N GLY A 430 5.84 -5.39 -3.70
CA GLY A 430 6.32 -4.08 -3.23
C GLY A 430 5.52 -3.57 -2.04
N GLN A 431 4.19 -3.67 -2.09
CA GLN A 431 3.30 -3.33 -0.96
C GLN A 431 3.58 -4.22 0.25
N LYS A 432 3.57 -5.55 0.08
CA LYS A 432 3.87 -6.50 1.17
C LYS A 432 5.20 -6.18 1.84
N SER A 433 6.23 -5.92 1.05
CA SER A 433 7.58 -5.66 1.58
C SER A 433 7.67 -4.39 2.44
N ASN A 434 6.79 -3.42 2.18
CA ASN A 434 6.88 -2.09 2.77
C ASN A 434 5.70 -1.74 3.69
N PHE A 435 4.73 -2.63 3.89
CA PHE A 435 3.64 -2.44 4.85
C PHE A 435 3.99 -3.16 6.16
N LEU A 436 5.08 -2.70 6.78
CA LEU A 436 5.61 -3.18 8.07
C LEU A 436 5.32 -2.15 9.16
N ASP A 437 4.07 -2.11 9.62
CA ASP A 437 3.48 -1.11 10.55
C ASP A 437 3.46 0.35 10.06
N VAL A 438 4.37 0.73 9.18
CA VAL A 438 4.46 2.03 8.51
C VAL A 438 4.70 1.77 7.01
N PRO A 439 4.10 2.53 6.08
CA PRO A 439 4.33 2.39 4.64
C PRO A 439 5.72 2.93 4.27
N THR A 440 6.74 2.07 4.33
CA THR A 440 8.14 2.46 4.13
C THR A 440 8.46 2.73 2.66
N ASP A 441 9.36 3.65 2.33
CA ASP A 441 9.88 3.79 0.97
C ASP A 441 10.47 2.46 0.46
N CYS A 442 11.40 1.90 1.20
CA CYS A 442 12.08 0.68 0.80
C CYS A 442 12.45 -0.18 2.03
N PRO A 443 12.59 -1.51 1.91
CA PRO A 443 12.78 -2.38 3.08
C PRO A 443 14.23 -2.76 3.38
N GLN A 444 15.20 -2.39 2.54
CA GLN A 444 16.54 -2.97 2.52
C GLN A 444 17.64 -2.04 3.05
N ARG A 445 17.70 -0.78 2.58
CA ARG A 445 18.81 0.14 2.90
C ARG A 445 18.62 0.84 4.24
N ASP A 446 19.57 1.69 4.60
CA ASP A 446 19.58 2.57 5.78
C ASP A 446 18.57 3.73 5.69
N GLU A 447 17.30 3.42 5.40
CA GLU A 447 16.19 4.37 5.28
C GLU A 447 14.92 3.77 5.89
N ARG A 448 14.10 3.05 5.11
CA ARG A 448 12.91 2.33 5.59
C ARG A 448 11.95 3.26 6.35
N LEU A 449 11.78 4.46 5.82
CA LEU A 449 11.02 5.52 6.45
C LEU A 449 9.64 5.62 5.83
N GLY A 450 8.65 6.00 6.64
CA GLY A 450 7.30 6.23 6.16
C GLY A 450 7.18 7.50 5.32
N TRP A 451 7.73 7.49 4.11
CA TRP A 451 7.70 8.65 3.23
C TRP A 451 6.27 8.94 2.79
N THR A 452 5.82 10.16 3.08
CA THR A 452 4.41 10.56 2.94
C THR A 452 3.96 10.65 1.49
N GLY A 453 4.82 11.14 0.60
CA GLY A 453 4.56 11.23 -0.84
C GLY A 453 4.34 9.85 -1.46
N ASP A 454 5.23 8.90 -1.17
CA ASP A 454 5.14 7.50 -1.58
C ASP A 454 3.83 6.86 -1.11
N ALA A 455 3.56 6.94 0.19
CA ALA A 455 2.36 6.36 0.80
C ALA A 455 1.08 6.93 0.15
N GLN A 456 1.06 8.22 -0.17
CA GLN A 456 -0.06 8.89 -0.82
C GLN A 456 -0.26 8.39 -2.26
N VAL A 457 0.79 8.39 -3.08
CA VAL A 457 0.64 8.08 -4.51
C VAL A 457 0.25 6.63 -4.76
N PHE A 458 0.54 5.74 -3.81
CA PHE A 458 0.20 4.34 -3.88
C PHE A 458 -1.11 3.98 -3.16
N ALA A 459 -1.73 4.89 -2.40
CA ALA A 459 -2.83 4.59 -1.49
C ALA A 459 -4.02 3.87 -2.15
N ALA A 460 -4.43 4.30 -3.34
CA ALA A 460 -5.54 3.65 -4.03
C ALA A 460 -5.17 2.26 -4.56
N THR A 461 -3.94 2.07 -5.05
CA THR A 461 -3.45 0.74 -5.42
C THR A 461 -3.38 -0.18 -4.19
N ALA A 462 -2.91 0.33 -3.06
CA ALA A 462 -2.85 -0.41 -1.81
C ALA A 462 -4.23 -0.93 -1.40
N CYS A 463 -5.26 -0.07 -1.43
CA CYS A 463 -6.65 -0.42 -1.11
C CYS A 463 -7.28 -1.38 -2.12
N PHE A 464 -6.86 -1.38 -3.38
CA PHE A 464 -7.31 -2.39 -4.36
C PHE A 464 -6.68 -3.75 -4.09
N ASN A 465 -5.38 -3.79 -3.76
CA ASN A 465 -4.65 -5.03 -3.56
C ASN A 465 -5.05 -5.72 -2.24
N MET A 466 -5.13 -4.96 -1.14
CA MET A 466 -5.31 -5.46 0.22
C MET A 466 -6.16 -4.50 1.06
N ASP A 467 -6.88 -5.03 2.05
CA ASP A 467 -7.65 -4.23 3.00
C ASP A 467 -6.71 -3.39 3.89
N SER A 468 -6.52 -2.13 3.51
CA SER A 468 -5.56 -1.19 4.09
C SER A 468 -6.19 -0.18 5.06
N TYR A 469 -7.47 -0.30 5.43
CA TYR A 469 -8.15 0.71 6.27
C TYR A 469 -7.46 0.89 7.63
N ALA A 470 -7.29 -0.20 8.40
CA ALA A 470 -6.72 -0.13 9.75
C ALA A 470 -5.25 0.31 9.72
N PHE A 471 -4.50 -0.09 8.69
CA PHE A 471 -3.12 0.33 8.48
C PHE A 471 -3.01 1.85 8.24
N TYR A 472 -3.79 2.39 7.30
CA TYR A 472 -3.80 3.83 7.06
C TYR A 472 -4.39 4.63 8.22
N LYS A 473 -5.37 4.09 8.95
CA LYS A 473 -5.89 4.71 10.18
C LYS A 473 -4.78 4.95 11.20
N LYS A 474 -3.94 3.93 11.45
CA LYS A 474 -2.78 4.07 12.35
C LYS A 474 -1.77 5.07 11.79
N TYR A 475 -1.42 4.98 10.50
CA TYR A 475 -0.43 5.88 9.89
C TYR A 475 -0.87 7.36 9.94
N LEU A 476 -2.15 7.63 9.70
CA LEU A 476 -2.72 8.97 9.80
C LEU A 476 -2.81 9.48 11.24
N TYR A 477 -3.03 8.58 12.20
CA TYR A 477 -2.91 8.91 13.62
C TYR A 477 -1.49 9.36 13.98
N ASP A 478 -0.46 8.61 13.55
CA ASP A 478 0.95 9.00 13.75
C ASP A 478 1.25 10.37 13.12
N MET A 479 0.74 10.60 11.91
CA MET A 479 0.90 11.87 11.21
C MET A 479 0.29 13.04 11.99
N TYR A 480 -0.92 12.87 12.52
CA TYR A 480 -1.58 13.93 13.27
C TYR A 480 -0.89 14.21 14.60
N GLU A 481 -0.40 13.19 15.31
CA GLU A 481 0.36 13.39 16.55
C GLU A 481 1.65 14.18 16.30
N GLU A 482 2.33 13.97 15.18
CA GLU A 482 3.50 14.78 14.76
C GLU A 482 3.11 16.22 14.40
N GLN A 483 2.00 16.43 13.67
CA GLN A 483 1.53 17.78 13.33
C GLN A 483 1.23 18.63 14.57
N LYS A 484 0.68 18.03 15.63
CA LYS A 484 0.35 18.74 16.90
C LYS A 484 1.56 19.40 17.54
N ILE A 485 2.76 18.84 17.36
CA ILE A 485 4.01 19.41 17.88
C ILE A 485 4.78 20.23 16.83
N ARG A 486 4.18 20.48 15.65
CA ARG A 486 4.80 21.14 14.49
C ARG A 486 3.95 22.26 13.87
N ASP A 487 3.04 22.85 14.64
CA ASP A 487 2.10 23.91 14.20
C ASP A 487 1.32 23.53 12.91
N GLY A 488 0.97 22.25 12.78
CA GLY A 488 0.22 21.71 11.63
C GLY A 488 1.05 21.29 10.43
N ALA A 489 2.36 21.54 10.42
CA ALA A 489 3.26 21.06 9.37
C ALA A 489 3.31 19.53 9.35
N VAL A 490 3.19 18.94 8.16
CA VAL A 490 3.34 17.49 7.96
C VAL A 490 4.80 17.19 7.60
N PRO A 491 5.51 16.37 8.40
CA PRO A 491 6.84 15.89 8.05
C PRO A 491 6.89 15.14 6.71
N ASP A 492 8.03 15.19 6.03
CA ASP A 492 8.26 14.39 4.81
C ASP A 492 8.19 12.87 5.07
N VAL A 493 8.51 12.43 6.30
CA VAL A 493 8.45 11.04 6.75
C VAL A 493 7.70 10.92 8.08
N ILE A 494 6.90 9.86 8.26
CA ILE A 494 6.15 9.58 9.48
C ILE A 494 6.47 8.16 9.97
N PRO A 495 6.94 7.98 11.22
CA PRO A 495 7.42 8.98 12.16
C PRO A 495 8.61 9.81 11.66
N ALA A 496 8.78 11.03 12.16
CA ALA A 496 9.72 11.99 11.59
C ALA A 496 11.20 11.68 11.83
N CYS A 497 11.56 10.81 12.78
CA CYS A 497 12.96 10.51 13.14
C CYS A 497 13.83 11.76 13.42
N GLY A 498 13.25 12.82 13.99
CA GLY A 498 13.96 14.09 14.22
C GLY A 498 14.11 14.97 12.96
N GLN A 499 13.67 14.52 11.79
CA GLN A 499 13.63 15.32 10.56
C GLN A 499 12.64 16.48 10.72
N GLN A 500 12.95 17.58 10.02
CA GLN A 500 12.18 18.83 10.04
C GLN A 500 11.64 19.21 8.66
N GLY A 501 11.92 18.40 7.63
CA GLY A 501 11.49 18.62 6.27
C GLY A 501 9.96 18.56 6.14
N THR A 502 9.42 19.45 5.31
CA THR A 502 8.01 19.47 4.92
C THR A 502 7.94 20.03 3.50
N SER A 503 7.13 19.41 2.66
CA SER A 503 7.02 19.77 1.25
C SER A 503 5.63 19.44 0.71
N THR A 504 5.26 20.06 -0.40
CA THR A 504 4.06 19.69 -1.15
C THR A 504 4.17 18.29 -1.72
N VAL A 505 3.06 17.67 -2.11
CA VAL A 505 2.88 16.26 -2.52
C VAL A 505 3.09 15.31 -1.34
N TRP A 506 4.15 15.47 -0.57
CA TRP A 506 4.43 14.71 0.65
C TRP A 506 3.47 15.08 1.78
N GLY A 507 3.45 16.36 2.19
CA GLY A 507 2.57 16.81 3.27
C GLY A 507 1.08 16.76 2.93
N ASP A 508 0.75 16.80 1.63
CA ASP A 508 -0.62 16.67 1.14
C ASP A 508 -1.25 15.30 1.43
N ALA A 509 -0.44 14.31 1.83
CA ALA A 509 -0.88 13.00 2.30
C ALA A 509 -1.88 13.09 3.45
N ALA A 510 -1.77 14.13 4.29
CA ALA A 510 -2.71 14.43 5.37
C ALA A 510 -4.14 14.67 4.89
N THR A 511 -4.34 15.07 3.64
CA THR A 511 -5.67 15.28 3.05
C THR A 511 -6.05 14.21 2.04
N ILE A 512 -5.09 13.70 1.28
CA ILE A 512 -5.36 12.77 0.17
C ILE A 512 -5.59 11.35 0.68
N ILE A 513 -4.77 10.82 1.59
CA ILE A 513 -4.94 9.45 2.11
C ILE A 513 -6.30 9.28 2.81
N PRO A 514 -6.73 10.13 3.78
CA PRO A 514 -8.03 9.94 4.42
C PRO A 514 -9.19 10.05 3.42
N TRP A 515 -9.05 10.90 2.40
CA TRP A 515 -10.03 10.99 1.32
C TRP A 515 -10.11 9.71 0.48
N VAL A 516 -8.97 9.14 0.08
CA VAL A 516 -8.91 7.87 -0.65
C VAL A 516 -9.50 6.73 0.17
N VAL A 517 -9.12 6.61 1.44
CA VAL A 517 -9.66 5.60 2.35
C VAL A 517 -11.18 5.77 2.50
N TYR A 518 -11.68 6.99 2.67
CA TYR A 518 -13.13 7.23 2.69
C TYR A 518 -13.82 6.79 1.39
N GLN A 519 -13.26 7.12 0.22
CA GLN A 519 -13.84 6.72 -1.06
C GLN A 519 -13.94 5.19 -1.19
N PHE A 520 -12.89 4.47 -0.79
CA PHE A 520 -12.83 3.01 -0.89
C PHE A 520 -13.71 2.30 0.11
N TYR A 521 -13.81 2.82 1.34
CA TYR A 521 -14.42 2.12 2.47
C TYR A 521 -15.77 2.68 2.90
N GLY A 522 -16.16 3.88 2.49
CA GLY A 522 -17.46 4.48 2.82
C GLY A 522 -17.65 4.92 4.27
N ASP A 523 -16.79 4.47 5.19
CA ASP A 523 -16.83 4.83 6.60
C ASP A 523 -16.37 6.28 6.82
N LYS A 524 -17.30 7.14 7.24
CA LYS A 524 -17.04 8.56 7.53
C LYS A 524 -16.13 8.77 8.73
N THR A 525 -15.98 7.77 9.60
CA THR A 525 -15.18 7.87 10.83
C THR A 525 -13.73 8.24 10.53
N ILE A 526 -13.15 7.77 9.40
CA ILE A 526 -11.79 8.18 9.01
C ILE A 526 -11.67 9.68 8.76
N LEU A 527 -12.70 10.30 8.17
CA LEU A 527 -12.71 11.75 7.97
C LEU A 527 -12.95 12.47 9.29
N GLU A 528 -13.79 11.95 10.18
CA GLU A 528 -14.02 12.54 11.50
C GLU A 528 -12.74 12.57 12.34
N GLU A 529 -12.00 11.47 12.37
CA GLU A 529 -10.76 11.32 13.12
C GLU A 529 -9.62 12.17 12.55
N GLN A 530 -9.63 12.42 11.24
CA GLN A 530 -8.54 13.13 10.54
C GLN A 530 -8.88 14.56 10.13
N TYR A 531 -10.10 15.03 10.33
CA TYR A 531 -10.52 16.36 9.89
C TYR A 531 -9.61 17.48 10.42
N ASP A 532 -9.22 17.39 11.70
CA ASP A 532 -8.33 18.36 12.31
C ASP A 532 -6.90 18.28 11.75
N SER A 533 -6.42 17.08 11.38
CA SER A 533 -5.14 16.88 10.68
C SER A 533 -5.15 17.53 9.29
N MET A 534 -6.22 17.26 8.52
CA MET A 534 -6.43 17.85 7.19
C MET A 534 -6.43 19.38 7.26
N LYS A 535 -7.16 19.93 8.23
CA LYS A 535 -7.25 21.37 8.49
C LYS A 535 -5.90 21.96 8.92
N ALA A 536 -5.19 21.29 9.82
CA ALA A 536 -3.89 21.74 10.31
C ALA A 536 -2.86 21.89 9.18
N TRP A 537 -2.85 20.96 8.22
CA TRP A 537 -1.99 21.05 7.04
C TRP A 537 -2.32 22.27 6.16
N VAL A 538 -3.60 22.45 5.80
CA VAL A 538 -4.05 23.57 4.97
C VAL A 538 -3.79 24.91 5.65
N GLU A 539 -3.97 25.00 6.97
CA GLU A 539 -3.67 26.21 7.75
C GLU A 539 -2.17 26.47 7.86
N TYR A 540 -1.34 25.44 7.99
CA TYR A 540 0.12 25.57 7.94
C TYR A 540 0.57 26.15 6.60
N ILE A 541 0.08 25.61 5.48
CA ILE A 541 0.38 26.15 4.15
C ILE A 541 -0.13 27.59 4.05
N ARG A 542 -1.36 27.88 4.49
CA ARG A 542 -1.93 29.24 4.43
C ARG A 542 -1.08 30.27 5.16
N LYS A 543 -0.65 29.95 6.40
CA LYS A 543 0.25 30.80 7.20
C LYS A 543 1.59 30.98 6.48
N THR A 544 2.17 29.88 5.99
CA THR A 544 3.46 29.90 5.29
C THR A 544 3.39 30.65 3.96
N ASN A 545 2.28 30.56 3.24
CA ASN A 545 2.09 31.21 1.94
C ASN A 545 2.04 32.73 2.08
N GLY A 546 1.40 33.25 3.14
CA GLY A 546 1.31 34.69 3.39
C GLY A 546 0.61 35.46 2.25
N GLY A 547 0.81 36.77 2.22
CA GLY A 547 0.35 37.64 1.12
C GLY A 547 1.31 37.72 -0.07
N ASP A 548 2.48 37.12 0.05
CA ASP A 548 3.62 37.24 -0.87
C ASP A 548 4.04 35.89 -1.50
N TRP A 549 3.19 34.87 -1.37
CA TRP A 549 3.33 33.56 -2.02
C TRP A 549 4.62 32.83 -1.65
N GLN A 550 4.93 32.74 -0.37
CA GLN A 550 6.17 32.12 0.10
C GLN A 550 6.15 30.59 0.03
N TRP A 551 4.98 29.95 0.06
CA TRP A 551 4.88 28.48 0.00
C TRP A 551 5.50 27.93 -1.29
N ARG A 552 5.16 28.52 -2.44
CA ARG A 552 5.73 28.14 -3.75
C ARG A 552 7.22 28.44 -3.91
N LYS A 553 7.84 29.15 -2.96
CA LYS A 553 9.27 29.48 -2.93
C LYS A 553 10.06 28.62 -1.93
N LYS A 554 9.38 27.78 -1.13
CA LYS A 554 10.03 26.81 -0.25
C LYS A 554 10.66 25.68 -1.06
N PHE A 555 11.54 24.93 -0.40
CA PHE A 555 12.04 23.70 -0.97
C PHE A 555 10.89 22.69 -1.14
N HIS A 556 10.84 22.05 -2.30
CA HIS A 556 9.94 20.94 -2.63
C HIS A 556 10.72 19.96 -3.50
N TYR A 557 10.46 18.66 -3.38
CA TYR A 557 11.13 17.63 -4.19
C TYR A 557 10.75 17.70 -5.68
N GLY A 558 9.64 18.36 -6.01
CA GLY A 558 9.13 18.46 -7.38
C GLY A 558 8.62 17.12 -7.90
N ASP A 559 8.61 16.96 -9.23
CA ASP A 559 8.33 15.68 -9.86
C ASP A 559 9.55 14.75 -9.74
N TRP A 560 9.71 14.17 -8.55
CA TRP A 560 10.90 13.40 -8.17
C TRP A 560 11.13 12.21 -9.11
N LEU A 561 12.38 12.04 -9.54
CA LEU A 561 12.85 11.01 -10.50
C LEU A 561 12.20 11.07 -11.88
N ALA A 562 11.65 12.23 -12.27
CA ALA A 562 11.26 12.50 -13.65
C ALA A 562 12.48 12.52 -14.58
N LEU A 563 12.24 12.24 -15.86
CA LEU A 563 13.28 12.08 -16.88
C LEU A 563 13.42 13.32 -17.78
N ASP A 564 12.67 14.39 -17.50
CA ASP A 564 12.66 15.63 -18.27
C ASP A 564 13.62 16.70 -17.74
N SER A 565 14.39 16.38 -16.68
CA SER A 565 15.35 17.32 -16.11
C SER A 565 16.45 17.71 -17.10
N LYS A 566 16.86 18.98 -17.09
CA LYS A 566 17.99 19.46 -17.90
C LYS A 566 19.33 18.94 -17.40
N ASP A 567 19.39 18.62 -16.11
CA ASP A 567 20.53 17.97 -15.48
C ASP A 567 20.19 16.48 -15.34
N PRO A 568 20.82 15.58 -16.12
CA PRO A 568 20.50 14.15 -16.09
C PRO A 568 20.83 13.47 -14.76
N ASP A 569 21.67 14.10 -13.92
CA ASP A 569 22.01 13.59 -12.58
C ASP A 569 21.06 14.14 -11.50
N SER A 570 20.25 15.16 -11.82
CA SER A 570 19.28 15.73 -10.90
C SER A 570 18.09 14.79 -10.71
N PRO A 571 17.73 14.46 -9.44
CA PRO A 571 16.50 13.74 -9.16
C PRO A 571 15.24 14.62 -9.23
N ILE A 572 15.38 15.94 -9.42
CA ILE A 572 14.25 16.87 -9.52
C ILE A 572 13.88 17.08 -10.99
N GLY A 573 12.63 16.79 -11.33
CA GLY A 573 12.05 16.99 -12.67
C GLY A 573 11.95 18.44 -13.12
N ALA A 574 11.66 18.65 -14.41
CA ALA A 574 11.60 19.98 -15.02
C ALA A 574 10.28 20.74 -14.78
N THR A 575 9.24 20.08 -14.24
CA THR A 575 8.00 20.75 -13.86
C THR A 575 8.25 21.77 -12.74
N ASP A 576 7.76 23.00 -12.92
CA ASP A 576 7.92 24.09 -11.95
C ASP A 576 7.42 23.67 -10.56
N THR A 577 8.31 23.67 -9.56
CA THR A 577 7.98 23.21 -8.20
C THR A 577 6.97 24.12 -7.53
N GLY A 578 6.99 25.42 -7.85
CA GLY A 578 6.01 26.38 -7.35
C GLY A 578 4.60 26.13 -7.89
N TYR A 579 4.50 25.70 -9.14
CA TYR A 579 3.25 25.30 -9.79
C TYR A 579 2.66 24.08 -9.08
N ILE A 580 3.47 23.02 -8.90
CA ILE A 580 3.06 21.81 -8.16
C ILE A 580 2.56 22.20 -6.76
N ALA A 581 3.36 23.00 -6.02
CA ALA A 581 3.02 23.44 -4.67
C ALA A 581 1.70 24.22 -4.59
N THR A 582 1.40 25.05 -5.58
CA THR A 582 0.18 25.85 -5.61
C THR A 582 -1.05 25.02 -5.99
N VAL A 583 -0.91 24.10 -6.96
CA VAL A 583 -1.99 23.19 -7.39
C VAL A 583 -2.37 22.22 -6.27
N TYR A 584 -1.38 21.63 -5.58
CA TYR A 584 -1.65 20.75 -4.45
C TYR A 584 -2.23 21.51 -3.25
N TYR A 585 -1.78 22.74 -2.98
CA TYR A 585 -2.43 23.57 -1.95
C TYR A 585 -3.91 23.83 -2.26
N TYR A 586 -4.24 24.15 -3.52
CA TYR A 586 -5.63 24.25 -3.98
C TYR A 586 -6.39 22.94 -3.73
N TYR A 587 -5.84 21.81 -4.13
CA TYR A 587 -6.51 20.51 -4.05
C TYR A 587 -6.74 20.07 -2.60
N SER A 588 -5.73 20.17 -1.74
CA SER A 588 -5.83 19.89 -0.30
C SER A 588 -6.87 20.78 0.38
N THR A 589 -6.93 22.06 0.01
CA THR A 589 -7.98 23.00 0.49
C THR A 589 -9.38 22.55 0.05
N LEU A 590 -9.52 22.11 -1.21
CA LEU A 590 -10.78 21.57 -1.73
C LEU A 590 -11.20 20.28 -1.02
N LEU A 591 -10.26 19.40 -0.68
CA LEU A 591 -10.55 18.17 0.06
C LEU A 591 -11.02 18.46 1.49
N VAL A 592 -10.43 19.45 2.18
CA VAL A 592 -10.94 19.91 3.49
C VAL A 592 -12.38 20.40 3.37
N SER A 593 -12.71 21.22 2.36
CA SER A 593 -14.08 21.68 2.12
C SER A 593 -15.04 20.50 1.89
N LYS A 594 -14.67 19.52 1.06
CA LYS A 594 -15.50 18.33 0.80
C LYS A 594 -15.70 17.48 2.05
N ALA A 595 -14.64 17.24 2.81
CA ALA A 595 -14.72 16.51 4.08
C ALA A 595 -15.64 17.24 5.06
N ALA A 596 -15.53 18.58 5.17
CA ALA A 596 -16.41 19.39 6.00
C ALA A 596 -17.89 19.19 5.63
N GLY A 597 -18.22 19.20 4.34
CA GLY A 597 -19.59 18.94 3.86
C GLY A 597 -20.12 17.56 4.23
N ILE A 598 -19.30 16.50 4.08
CA ILE A 598 -19.68 15.13 4.47
C ILE A 598 -19.95 14.99 5.97
N LEU A 599 -19.21 15.74 6.78
CA LEU A 599 -19.31 15.78 8.24
C LEU A 599 -20.35 16.79 8.76
N GLY A 600 -21.05 17.51 7.87
CA GLY A 600 -22.06 18.50 8.25
C GLY A 600 -21.47 19.81 8.84
N ARG A 601 -20.18 20.09 8.63
CA ARG A 601 -19.48 21.30 9.07
C ARG A 601 -19.63 22.42 8.05
N THR A 602 -20.85 22.95 7.92
CA THR A 602 -21.27 23.85 6.84
C THR A 602 -20.47 25.17 6.74
N GLU A 603 -20.03 25.73 7.87
CA GLU A 603 -19.22 26.95 7.87
C GLU A 603 -17.82 26.69 7.30
N ASP A 604 -17.15 25.62 7.73
CA ASP A 604 -15.84 25.25 7.20
C ASP A 604 -15.93 24.84 5.72
N GLU A 605 -16.97 24.11 5.31
CA GLU A 605 -17.22 23.77 3.91
C GLU A 605 -17.23 25.03 3.03
N ARG A 606 -18.00 26.06 3.43
CA ARG A 606 -18.08 27.34 2.72
C ARG A 606 -16.72 28.05 2.71
N ASN A 607 -16.09 28.20 3.88
CA ASN A 607 -14.86 28.99 4.02
C ASN A 607 -13.70 28.38 3.22
N TYR A 608 -13.48 27.06 3.32
CA TYR A 608 -12.44 26.38 2.54
C TYR A 608 -12.82 26.29 1.06
N GLY A 609 -14.11 26.19 0.73
CA GLY A 609 -14.58 26.23 -0.66
C GLY A 609 -14.35 27.59 -1.33
N GLU A 610 -14.57 28.69 -0.61
CA GLU A 610 -14.21 30.05 -1.04
C GLU A 610 -12.70 30.17 -1.25
N ARG A 611 -11.90 29.71 -0.29
CA ARG A 611 -10.45 29.73 -0.39
C ARG A 611 -9.92 28.94 -1.57
N ALA A 612 -10.48 27.76 -1.84
CA ALA A 612 -10.12 26.96 -3.02
C ALA A 612 -10.40 27.72 -4.33
N ARG A 613 -11.52 28.46 -4.41
CA ARG A 613 -11.81 29.31 -5.59
C ARG A 613 -10.81 30.45 -5.76
N GLU A 614 -10.39 31.09 -4.67
CA GLU A 614 -9.35 32.12 -4.72
C GLU A 614 -8.01 31.55 -5.22
N LEU A 615 -7.60 30.38 -4.70
CA LEU A 615 -6.37 29.72 -5.14
C LEU A 615 -6.42 29.32 -6.61
N LEU A 616 -7.55 28.83 -7.09
CA LEU A 616 -7.75 28.52 -8.50
C LEU A 616 -7.60 29.77 -9.38
N ALA A 617 -8.19 30.89 -8.98
CA ALA A 617 -8.06 32.16 -9.69
C ALA A 617 -6.60 32.64 -9.76
N GLU A 618 -5.82 32.43 -8.70
CA GLU A 618 -4.41 32.80 -8.65
C GLU A 618 -3.53 31.83 -9.47
N ILE A 619 -3.85 30.54 -9.50
CA ILE A 619 -3.23 29.58 -10.42
C ILE A 619 -3.45 30.03 -11.87
N HIS A 620 -4.68 30.41 -12.24
CA HIS A 620 -4.98 30.92 -13.57
C HIS A 620 -4.17 32.18 -13.90
N LYS A 621 -4.02 33.10 -12.95
CA LYS A 621 -3.30 34.36 -13.14
C LYS A 621 -1.79 34.17 -13.31
N GLU A 622 -1.17 33.27 -12.53
CA GLU A 622 0.28 33.04 -12.57
C GLU A 622 0.69 32.12 -13.73
N TYR A 623 -0.06 31.04 -13.95
CA TYR A 623 0.39 29.91 -14.77
C TYR A 623 -0.36 29.75 -16.09
N PHE A 624 -1.33 30.62 -16.39
CA PHE A 624 -2.05 30.61 -17.66
C PHE A 624 -2.10 32.02 -18.27
N SER A 625 -1.99 32.08 -19.59
CA SER A 625 -2.26 33.33 -20.32
C SER A 625 -3.76 33.70 -20.20
N PRO A 626 -4.13 34.97 -20.46
CA PRO A 626 -5.54 35.36 -20.55
C PRO A 626 -6.36 34.58 -21.59
N THR A 627 -5.68 33.94 -22.55
CA THR A 627 -6.27 33.10 -23.61
C THR A 627 -6.20 31.60 -23.31
N GLY A 628 -5.79 31.21 -22.10
CA GLY A 628 -5.78 29.82 -21.65
C GLY A 628 -4.55 28.99 -22.02
N ARG A 629 -3.45 29.62 -22.48
CA ARG A 629 -2.18 28.90 -22.74
C ARG A 629 -1.45 28.62 -21.42
N PRO A 630 -1.02 27.38 -21.12
CA PRO A 630 -0.28 27.09 -19.90
C PRO A 630 1.18 27.57 -20.01
N CYS A 631 1.74 28.02 -18.89
CA CYS A 631 3.16 28.34 -18.75
C CYS A 631 4.00 27.08 -18.51
N VAL A 632 3.41 26.02 -17.94
CA VAL A 632 4.06 24.74 -17.64
C VAL A 632 3.57 23.69 -18.62
N THR A 633 4.45 23.20 -19.49
CA THR A 633 4.11 22.33 -20.63
C THR A 633 4.77 20.95 -20.59
N THR A 634 5.44 20.61 -19.49
CA THR A 634 5.91 19.24 -19.19
C THR A 634 4.73 18.28 -19.08
N GLN A 635 4.93 16.98 -19.32
CA GLN A 635 3.89 15.95 -19.17
C GLN A 635 3.18 16.07 -17.80
N THR A 636 3.95 16.11 -16.70
CA THR A 636 3.41 16.22 -15.34
C THR A 636 2.58 17.48 -15.15
N GLY A 637 3.07 18.65 -15.57
CA GLY A 637 2.31 19.90 -15.47
C GLY A 637 0.94 19.85 -16.18
N LEU A 638 0.89 19.27 -17.38
CA LEU A 638 -0.36 19.12 -18.13
C LEU A 638 -1.28 18.06 -17.51
N ILE A 639 -0.72 16.96 -16.99
CA ILE A 639 -1.45 15.90 -16.28
C ILE A 639 -2.08 16.44 -15.01
N THR A 640 -1.34 17.20 -14.18
CA THR A 640 -1.88 17.81 -12.96
C THR A 640 -2.94 18.85 -13.28
N ALA A 641 -2.77 19.60 -14.39
CA ALA A 641 -3.77 20.57 -14.83
C ALA A 641 -5.14 19.90 -15.11
N LEU A 642 -5.11 18.75 -15.77
CA LEU A 642 -6.32 17.98 -16.10
C LEU A 642 -6.87 17.22 -14.88
N LYS A 643 -6.01 16.64 -14.04
CA LYS A 643 -6.42 15.81 -12.89
C LYS A 643 -7.17 16.63 -11.85
N PHE A 644 -6.65 17.82 -11.54
CA PHE A 644 -7.18 18.68 -10.49
C PHE A 644 -8.13 19.76 -11.05
N ASP A 645 -8.50 19.67 -12.32
CA ASP A 645 -9.45 20.57 -13.00
C ASP A 645 -9.06 22.05 -12.88
N VAL A 646 -7.77 22.35 -13.05
CA VAL A 646 -7.22 23.73 -13.02
C VAL A 646 -6.93 24.28 -14.43
N ALA A 647 -7.35 23.57 -15.48
CA ALA A 647 -7.18 23.98 -16.85
C ALA A 647 -8.18 25.07 -17.26
N VAL A 648 -7.70 26.20 -17.79
CA VAL A 648 -8.56 27.27 -18.34
C VAL A 648 -9.23 26.85 -19.65
N ASP A 649 -8.47 26.21 -20.53
CA ASP A 649 -8.96 25.62 -21.79
C ASP A 649 -8.57 24.14 -21.80
N ARG A 650 -9.50 23.27 -21.39
CA ARG A 650 -9.27 21.84 -21.25
C ARG A 650 -8.84 21.18 -22.56
N GLN A 651 -9.47 21.53 -23.68
CA GLN A 651 -9.14 20.92 -24.97
C GLN A 651 -7.72 21.30 -25.40
N ARG A 652 -7.32 22.55 -25.15
CA ARG A 652 -5.95 23.00 -25.43
C ARG A 652 -4.90 22.26 -24.60
N ILE A 653 -5.15 22.01 -23.32
CA ILE A 653 -4.24 21.22 -22.47
C ILE A 653 -4.13 19.78 -22.97
N LEU A 654 -5.23 19.19 -23.45
CA LEU A 654 -5.21 17.86 -24.07
C LEU A 654 -4.39 17.83 -25.35
N ASP A 655 -4.56 18.82 -26.22
CA ASP A 655 -3.79 18.93 -27.47
C ASP A 655 -2.29 19.09 -27.18
N ASP A 656 -1.93 19.96 -26.21
CA ASP A 656 -0.55 20.16 -25.76
C ASP A 656 0.03 18.87 -25.14
N LEU A 657 -0.77 18.08 -24.40
CA LEU A 657 -0.33 16.80 -23.81
C LEU A 657 -0.06 15.74 -24.88
N VAL A 658 -0.96 15.60 -25.87
CA VAL A 658 -0.75 14.70 -27.01
C VAL A 658 0.50 15.12 -27.80
N MET A 659 0.73 16.43 -27.94
CA MET A 659 1.94 16.93 -28.58
C MET A 659 3.21 16.62 -27.78
N ALA A 660 3.19 16.75 -26.45
CA ALA A 660 4.31 16.37 -25.59
C ALA A 660 4.71 14.90 -25.77
N PHE A 661 3.73 13.98 -25.81
CA PHE A 661 4.00 12.56 -26.12
C PHE A 661 4.61 12.37 -27.51
N LYS A 662 4.06 13.02 -28.53
CA LYS A 662 4.61 12.93 -29.90
C LYS A 662 6.06 13.40 -29.99
N LEU A 663 6.40 14.49 -29.30
CA LEU A 663 7.74 15.06 -29.31
C LEU A 663 8.77 14.15 -28.62
N ASN A 664 8.36 13.42 -27.58
CA ASN A 664 9.23 12.46 -26.88
C ASN A 664 9.06 11.00 -27.33
N GLY A 665 8.59 10.77 -28.57
CA GLY A 665 8.50 9.42 -29.13
C GLY A 665 7.54 8.47 -28.38
N ASN A 666 6.47 9.02 -27.80
CA ASN A 666 5.45 8.34 -26.99
C ASN A 666 6.00 7.62 -25.74
N LYS A 667 7.05 8.19 -25.13
CA LYS A 667 7.59 7.72 -23.84
C LYS A 667 7.12 8.59 -22.69
N LEU A 668 7.03 7.99 -21.50
CA LEU A 668 6.84 8.73 -20.25
C LEU A 668 8.11 9.50 -19.91
N GLU A 669 7.95 10.69 -19.33
CA GLU A 669 9.04 11.47 -18.71
C GLU A 669 8.75 11.78 -17.24
N THR A 670 7.62 11.30 -16.73
CA THR A 670 7.06 11.67 -15.43
C THR A 670 7.77 11.01 -14.26
N GLY A 671 7.82 11.71 -13.13
CA GLY A 671 8.32 11.26 -11.84
C GLY A 671 7.20 10.83 -10.89
N PHE A 672 7.40 11.02 -9.58
CA PHE A 672 6.48 10.61 -8.52
C PHE A 672 5.18 11.42 -8.47
N VAL A 673 5.14 12.61 -9.08
CA VAL A 673 3.92 13.41 -9.17
C VAL A 673 3.12 13.02 -10.40
N GLY A 674 3.79 12.93 -11.56
CA GLY A 674 3.11 12.66 -12.83
C GLY A 674 2.71 11.21 -13.02
N THR A 675 3.60 10.25 -12.72
CA THR A 675 3.41 8.83 -13.06
C THR A 675 2.14 8.21 -12.43
N PRO A 676 1.86 8.43 -11.14
CA PRO A 676 0.67 7.85 -10.50
C PRO A 676 -0.65 8.36 -11.11
N LEU A 677 -0.63 9.57 -11.68
CA LEU A 677 -1.80 10.21 -12.29
C LEU A 677 -1.91 9.91 -13.79
N LEU A 678 -0.78 9.62 -14.44
CA LEU A 678 -0.60 9.63 -15.88
C LEU A 678 -1.65 8.80 -16.63
N CYS A 679 -1.70 7.49 -16.39
CA CYS A 679 -2.57 6.60 -17.16
C CYS A 679 -4.06 6.84 -16.87
N ASN A 680 -4.39 7.17 -15.61
CA ASN A 680 -5.76 7.56 -15.21
C ASN A 680 -6.21 8.80 -15.98
N VAL A 681 -5.42 9.88 -15.96
CA VAL A 681 -5.74 11.13 -16.68
C VAL A 681 -5.84 10.90 -18.19
N LEU A 682 -4.93 10.14 -18.79
CA LEU A 682 -5.01 9.80 -20.22
C LEU A 682 -6.34 9.11 -20.54
N SER A 683 -6.73 8.11 -19.76
CA SER A 683 -7.92 7.32 -20.03
C SER A 683 -9.22 8.07 -19.72
N GLU A 684 -9.24 8.87 -18.65
CA GLU A 684 -10.33 9.80 -18.30
C GLU A 684 -10.62 10.81 -19.44
N ASN A 685 -9.62 11.11 -20.28
CA ASN A 685 -9.73 12.06 -21.39
C ASN A 685 -9.70 11.41 -22.79
N GLY A 686 -10.03 10.12 -22.89
CA GLY A 686 -10.15 9.44 -24.19
C GLY A 686 -8.82 9.07 -24.87
N LEU A 687 -7.67 9.27 -24.20
CA LEU A 687 -6.34 8.91 -24.68
C LEU A 687 -5.91 7.50 -24.21
N ASN A 688 -6.87 6.57 -24.16
CA ASN A 688 -6.67 5.20 -23.67
C ASN A 688 -5.55 4.47 -24.44
N GLU A 689 -5.47 4.69 -25.75
CA GLU A 689 -4.42 4.14 -26.60
C GLU A 689 -3.00 4.52 -26.14
N ILE A 690 -2.79 5.75 -25.66
CA ILE A 690 -1.50 6.17 -25.13
C ILE A 690 -1.21 5.44 -23.82
N ALA A 691 -2.20 5.34 -22.91
CA ALA A 691 -2.04 4.64 -21.64
C ALA A 691 -1.64 3.16 -21.83
N TYR A 692 -2.32 2.44 -22.73
CA TYR A 692 -1.96 1.07 -23.07
C TYR A 692 -0.58 0.98 -23.75
N SER A 693 -0.23 1.94 -24.62
CA SER A 693 1.11 1.99 -25.23
C SER A 693 2.21 2.10 -24.19
N LEU A 694 1.99 2.90 -23.13
CA LEU A 694 2.92 3.04 -22.02
C LEU A 694 2.98 1.77 -21.15
N LEU A 695 1.82 1.15 -20.86
CA LEU A 695 1.78 -0.11 -20.13
C LEU A 695 2.58 -1.20 -20.84
N VAL A 696 2.32 -1.44 -22.14
CA VAL A 696 2.94 -2.55 -22.88
C VAL A 696 4.33 -2.21 -23.42
N ASN A 697 4.87 -1.04 -23.08
CA ASN A 697 6.20 -0.63 -23.51
C ASN A 697 7.28 -1.47 -22.81
N GLU A 698 7.98 -2.27 -23.60
CA GLU A 698 9.07 -3.14 -23.15
C GLU A 698 10.46 -2.47 -23.17
N ASP A 699 10.58 -1.30 -23.79
CA ASP A 699 11.86 -0.56 -23.88
C ASP A 699 11.97 0.50 -22.78
N TYR A 700 13.20 0.91 -22.46
CA TYR A 700 13.45 2.03 -21.57
C TYR A 700 12.85 3.36 -22.10
N PRO A 701 12.30 4.23 -21.23
CA PRO A 701 11.80 3.94 -19.87
C PRO A 701 10.44 3.24 -19.91
N GLY A 702 10.19 2.28 -19.02
CA GLY A 702 8.89 1.60 -18.92
C GLY A 702 8.80 0.56 -17.81
N TRP A 703 7.58 0.19 -17.42
CA TRP A 703 7.37 -0.84 -16.40
C TRP A 703 7.81 -2.22 -16.87
N LEU A 704 7.45 -2.61 -18.11
CA LEU A 704 7.81 -3.95 -18.63
C LEU A 704 9.29 -4.06 -18.99
N TYR A 705 9.99 -2.93 -19.15
CA TYR A 705 11.45 -2.92 -19.23
C TYR A 705 12.07 -3.54 -17.96
N ALA A 706 11.67 -3.07 -16.76
CA ALA A 706 12.14 -3.65 -15.50
C ALA A 706 11.75 -5.13 -15.36
N VAL A 707 10.53 -5.49 -15.75
CA VAL A 707 10.06 -6.88 -15.74
C VAL A 707 10.94 -7.78 -16.62
N LYS A 708 11.32 -7.32 -17.82
CA LYS A 708 12.21 -8.07 -18.74
C LYS A 708 13.62 -8.28 -18.18
N LEU A 709 14.08 -7.35 -17.36
CA LEU A 709 15.35 -7.47 -16.64
C LEU A 709 15.25 -8.36 -15.38
N GLY A 710 14.08 -8.94 -15.10
CA GLY A 710 13.90 -9.91 -14.00
C GLY A 710 13.37 -9.31 -12.71
N ALA A 711 12.84 -8.08 -12.74
CA ALA A 711 12.21 -7.48 -11.57
C ALA A 711 11.07 -8.34 -11.00
N THR A 712 11.09 -8.53 -9.68
CA THR A 712 10.02 -9.21 -8.92
C THR A 712 9.27 -8.27 -7.97
N THR A 713 9.67 -7.00 -7.97
CA THR A 713 9.14 -5.88 -7.19
C THR A 713 9.21 -4.63 -8.08
N ILE A 714 8.63 -3.51 -7.64
CA ILE A 714 8.77 -2.24 -8.36
C ILE A 714 10.09 -1.59 -7.96
N TRP A 715 10.78 -0.98 -8.92
CA TRP A 715 12.06 -0.31 -8.69
C TRP A 715 11.85 1.17 -8.37
N GLU A 716 12.80 1.78 -7.65
CA GLU A 716 12.78 3.21 -7.33
C GLU A 716 12.99 4.08 -8.57
N ARG A 717 13.83 3.64 -9.51
CA ARG A 717 14.14 4.37 -10.74
C ARG A 717 13.76 3.56 -11.97
N TRP A 718 13.39 4.27 -13.03
CA TRP A 718 13.18 3.67 -14.35
C TRP A 718 14.45 3.00 -14.92
N ASN A 719 15.62 3.49 -14.52
CA ASN A 719 16.95 3.00 -14.89
C ASN A 719 17.70 2.42 -13.69
N SER A 720 17.00 1.82 -12.71
CA SER A 720 17.68 1.18 -11.58
C SER A 720 18.75 0.19 -12.04
N LEU A 721 18.46 -0.59 -13.08
CA LEU A 721 19.43 -1.39 -13.83
C LEU A 721 19.50 -0.92 -15.28
N ASP A 722 20.70 -0.96 -15.86
CA ASP A 722 20.92 -0.79 -17.30
C ASP A 722 20.55 -2.08 -18.08
N PRO A 723 20.60 -2.06 -19.43
CA PRO A 723 20.25 -3.24 -20.24
C PRO A 723 21.14 -4.47 -19.99
N GLU A 724 22.34 -4.28 -19.46
CA GLU A 724 23.29 -5.32 -19.08
C GLU A 724 23.04 -5.86 -17.66
N GLY A 725 22.14 -5.24 -16.90
CA GLY A 725 21.77 -5.62 -15.54
C GLY A 725 22.65 -4.98 -14.46
N HIS A 726 23.42 -3.95 -14.79
CA HIS A 726 24.28 -3.25 -13.85
C HIS A 726 23.55 -2.09 -13.16
N PHE A 727 23.84 -1.87 -11.88
CA PHE A 727 23.25 -0.76 -11.13
C PHE A 727 23.69 0.60 -11.69
N SER A 728 22.76 1.56 -11.76
CA SER A 728 23.10 2.95 -12.06
C SER A 728 23.99 3.57 -10.98
N SER A 729 24.90 4.47 -11.37
CA SER A 729 25.90 5.12 -10.50
C SER A 729 25.35 6.19 -9.54
N THR A 730 24.03 6.27 -9.35
CA THR A 730 23.32 7.39 -8.69
C THR A 730 23.32 7.32 -7.16
N GLY A 731 23.82 6.24 -6.54
CA GLY A 731 23.94 6.06 -5.08
C GLY A 731 22.63 5.85 -4.31
N MET A 732 21.49 6.33 -4.83
CA MET A 732 20.13 6.09 -4.31
C MET A 732 19.38 5.23 -5.33
N ASN A 733 19.39 3.91 -5.11
CA ASN A 733 18.87 2.95 -6.07
C ASN A 733 18.34 1.67 -5.39
N SER A 734 17.05 1.70 -5.03
CA SER A 734 16.30 0.56 -4.50
C SER A 734 15.64 -0.26 -5.61
N LEU A 735 15.67 -1.59 -5.49
CA LEU A 735 14.90 -2.50 -6.34
C LEU A 735 13.57 -2.95 -5.69
N ASN A 736 13.18 -2.34 -4.58
CA ASN A 736 11.94 -2.63 -3.88
C ASN A 736 11.33 -1.35 -3.31
N HIS A 737 10.76 -0.59 -4.23
CA HIS A 737 9.90 0.56 -3.97
C HIS A 737 8.47 0.18 -4.38
N TYR A 738 7.44 0.95 -4.03
CA TYR A 738 6.07 0.67 -4.51
C TYR A 738 5.46 1.81 -5.35
N SER A 739 6.05 3.01 -5.34
CA SER A 739 5.43 4.23 -5.87
C SER A 739 5.01 4.13 -7.34
N TYR A 740 5.85 3.56 -8.22
CA TYR A 740 5.49 3.32 -9.62
C TYR A 740 4.56 2.11 -9.85
N GLY A 741 4.29 1.32 -8.81
CA GLY A 741 3.24 0.30 -8.81
C GLY A 741 1.83 0.92 -8.82
N SER A 742 1.71 2.23 -8.64
CA SER A 742 0.47 3.01 -8.75
C SER A 742 -0.28 2.83 -10.08
N ILE A 743 0.39 2.36 -11.15
CA ILE A 743 -0.28 1.98 -12.40
C ILE A 743 -1.35 0.88 -12.20
N VAL A 744 -1.24 0.05 -11.17
CA VAL A 744 -2.23 -1.01 -10.92
C VAL A 744 -3.60 -0.42 -10.60
N GLU A 745 -3.69 0.75 -9.95
CA GLU A 745 -4.95 1.49 -9.82
C GLU A 745 -5.60 1.74 -11.18
N TRP A 746 -4.81 2.21 -12.16
CA TRP A 746 -5.32 2.43 -13.53
C TRP A 746 -5.84 1.15 -14.15
N MET A 747 -5.18 0.01 -13.90
CA MET A 747 -5.65 -1.28 -14.39
C MET A 747 -7.02 -1.63 -13.80
N TYR A 748 -7.21 -1.54 -12.49
CA TYR A 748 -8.52 -1.78 -11.86
C TYR A 748 -9.59 -0.82 -12.39
N ARG A 749 -9.27 0.47 -12.51
CA ARG A 749 -10.22 1.51 -12.91
C ARG A 749 -10.59 1.50 -14.37
N HIS A 750 -9.66 1.16 -15.27
CA HIS A 750 -9.84 1.38 -16.71
C HIS A 750 -9.71 0.10 -17.51
N VAL A 751 -8.73 -0.75 -17.22
CA VAL A 751 -8.66 -2.06 -17.88
C VAL A 751 -9.87 -2.90 -17.45
N ALA A 752 -10.12 -3.01 -16.15
CA ALA A 752 -11.28 -3.73 -15.60
C ALA A 752 -12.54 -2.86 -15.50
N GLY A 753 -12.38 -1.54 -15.41
CA GLY A 753 -13.50 -0.61 -15.41
C GLY A 753 -14.16 -0.35 -14.06
N ILE A 754 -13.60 -0.81 -12.93
CA ILE A 754 -14.26 -0.74 -11.62
C ILE A 754 -13.95 0.61 -10.96
N ASN A 755 -14.92 1.53 -10.91
CA ASN A 755 -14.74 2.85 -10.31
C ASN A 755 -15.82 3.16 -9.27
N PRO A 756 -15.47 3.57 -8.04
CA PRO A 756 -16.47 3.97 -7.05
C PRO A 756 -17.16 5.27 -7.46
N VAL A 757 -18.48 5.34 -7.30
CA VAL A 757 -19.25 6.59 -7.44
C VAL A 757 -19.07 7.41 -6.17
N LEU A 758 -18.49 8.62 -6.29
CA LEU A 758 -18.05 9.39 -5.13
C LEU A 758 -19.19 9.87 -4.21
N SER A 759 -20.40 10.03 -4.74
CA SER A 759 -21.59 10.36 -3.94
C SER A 759 -22.12 9.17 -3.14
N LYS A 760 -21.61 7.96 -3.40
CA LYS A 760 -22.00 6.67 -2.81
C LYS A 760 -20.74 5.83 -2.53
N PRO A 761 -19.86 6.28 -1.61
CA PRO A 761 -18.56 5.67 -1.36
C PRO A 761 -18.68 4.25 -0.79
N GLY A 762 -17.55 3.54 -0.68
CA GLY A 762 -17.54 2.15 -0.21
C GLY A 762 -17.96 1.15 -1.30
N PHE A 763 -17.88 1.57 -2.57
CA PHE A 763 -18.34 0.79 -3.73
C PHE A 763 -19.80 0.36 -3.66
N ARG A 764 -20.65 1.10 -2.91
CA ARG A 764 -22.10 0.87 -2.92
C ARG A 764 -22.66 1.04 -4.33
N GLU A 765 -22.16 2.05 -5.04
CA GLU A 765 -22.39 2.20 -6.47
C GLU A 765 -21.05 2.32 -7.20
N VAL A 766 -20.97 1.71 -8.39
CA VAL A 766 -19.78 1.76 -9.24
C VAL A 766 -20.11 2.19 -10.66
N GLU A 767 -19.28 3.04 -11.26
CA GLU A 767 -19.21 3.14 -12.72
C GLU A 767 -18.40 1.95 -13.20
N LEU A 768 -19.02 1.05 -13.96
CA LEU A 768 -18.40 -0.15 -14.50
C LEU A 768 -18.15 0.05 -15.99
N ALA A 769 -16.97 0.55 -16.33
CA ALA A 769 -16.64 0.95 -17.70
C ALA A 769 -15.30 0.37 -18.14
N PRO A 770 -15.22 -0.95 -18.45
CA PRO A 770 -13.99 -1.55 -18.93
C PRO A 770 -13.54 -0.87 -20.23
N LYS A 771 -12.24 -0.82 -20.49
CA LYS A 771 -11.66 -0.25 -21.71
C LYS A 771 -10.74 -1.28 -22.39
N PRO A 772 -11.30 -2.33 -23.02
CA PRO A 772 -10.52 -3.33 -23.74
C PRO A 772 -9.64 -2.70 -24.82
N ASP A 773 -8.48 -3.29 -25.04
CA ASP A 773 -7.52 -2.89 -26.05
C ASP A 773 -6.93 -4.14 -26.68
N HIS A 774 -6.78 -4.15 -28.01
CA HIS A 774 -6.36 -5.35 -28.74
C HIS A 774 -4.97 -5.89 -28.38
N ARG A 775 -4.16 -5.13 -27.62
CA ARG A 775 -2.84 -5.57 -27.12
C ARG A 775 -2.96 -6.49 -25.91
N LEU A 776 -4.12 -6.55 -25.25
CA LEU A 776 -4.48 -7.55 -24.25
C LEU A 776 -5.74 -8.26 -24.77
N LYS A 777 -5.71 -9.59 -24.90
CA LYS A 777 -6.87 -10.34 -25.41
C LYS A 777 -7.90 -10.60 -24.33
N ARG A 778 -7.48 -10.63 -23.06
CA ARG A 778 -8.38 -10.79 -21.93
C ARG A 778 -7.87 -10.05 -20.70
N ALA A 779 -8.80 -9.62 -19.86
CA ALA A 779 -8.53 -9.27 -18.48
C ALA A 779 -9.63 -9.84 -17.59
N GLU A 780 -9.26 -10.40 -16.44
CA GLU A 780 -10.15 -10.95 -15.44
C GLU A 780 -9.78 -10.38 -14.07
N VAL A 781 -10.75 -9.75 -13.42
CA VAL A 781 -10.56 -9.06 -12.15
C VAL A 781 -11.66 -9.43 -11.17
N SER A 782 -11.25 -9.68 -9.93
CA SER A 782 -12.15 -9.71 -8.78
C SER A 782 -11.65 -8.78 -7.69
N PHE A 783 -12.54 -7.92 -7.19
CA PHE A 783 -12.26 -6.97 -6.11
C PHE A 783 -13.26 -7.15 -4.96
N ASP A 784 -12.78 -7.61 -3.81
CA ASP A 784 -13.53 -7.79 -2.58
C ASP A 784 -13.71 -6.46 -1.84
N SER A 785 -14.64 -5.63 -2.36
CA SER A 785 -14.99 -4.34 -1.79
C SER A 785 -15.66 -4.46 -0.40
N PRO A 786 -15.88 -3.35 0.32
CA PRO A 786 -16.55 -3.38 1.63
C PRO A 786 -17.93 -4.03 1.64
N ILE A 787 -18.63 -4.09 0.50
CA ILE A 787 -19.94 -4.71 0.37
C ILE A 787 -19.92 -6.11 -0.26
N GLY A 788 -18.75 -6.57 -0.73
CA GLY A 788 -18.57 -7.86 -1.40
C GLY A 788 -17.83 -7.77 -2.72
N VAL A 789 -17.76 -8.91 -3.41
CA VAL A 789 -16.92 -9.08 -4.59
C VAL A 789 -17.58 -8.53 -5.86
N TYR A 790 -16.95 -7.51 -6.45
CA TYR A 790 -17.16 -7.15 -7.84
C TYR A 790 -16.29 -8.03 -8.73
N LYS A 791 -16.85 -8.49 -9.86
CA LYS A 791 -16.05 -9.12 -10.93
C LYS A 791 -16.24 -8.39 -12.24
N SER A 792 -15.14 -8.20 -12.95
CA SER A 792 -15.13 -7.68 -14.32
C SER A 792 -14.16 -8.51 -15.13
N LYS A 793 -14.70 -9.25 -16.09
CA LYS A 793 -13.94 -10.00 -17.07
C LYS A 793 -14.38 -9.60 -18.46
N TRP A 794 -13.40 -9.39 -19.34
CA TRP A 794 -13.66 -9.25 -20.76
C TRP A 794 -12.65 -10.07 -21.57
N GLU A 795 -13.08 -10.53 -22.74
CA GLU A 795 -12.27 -11.28 -23.69
C GLU A 795 -12.61 -10.88 -25.12
N ILE A 796 -11.59 -10.74 -25.96
CA ILE A 796 -11.75 -10.51 -27.40
C ILE A 796 -12.06 -11.85 -28.06
N THR A 797 -13.22 -11.93 -28.70
CA THR A 797 -13.68 -13.15 -29.36
C THR A 797 -12.89 -13.43 -30.66
N PRO A 798 -12.91 -14.66 -31.19
CA PRO A 798 -12.19 -15.00 -32.44
C PRO A 798 -12.59 -14.16 -33.67
N ASP A 799 -13.79 -13.61 -33.69
CA ASP A 799 -14.32 -12.72 -34.72
C ASP A 799 -14.10 -11.22 -34.41
N PHE A 800 -13.27 -10.90 -33.42
CA PHE A 800 -12.90 -9.55 -33.00
C PHE A 800 -14.04 -8.73 -32.38
N GLY A 801 -15.04 -9.42 -31.81
CA GLY A 801 -16.02 -8.87 -30.88
C GLY A 801 -15.53 -8.93 -29.43
N LEU A 802 -16.46 -8.76 -28.48
CA LEU A 802 -16.19 -8.80 -27.04
C LEU A 802 -17.18 -9.70 -26.31
N SER A 803 -16.66 -10.51 -25.38
CA SER A 803 -17.40 -11.23 -24.34
C SER A 803 -17.12 -10.59 -22.98
N LEU A 804 -18.15 -10.33 -22.18
CA LEU A 804 -18.05 -9.77 -20.83
C LEU A 804 -18.76 -10.67 -19.82
N ASP A 805 -18.08 -10.96 -18.70
CA ASP A 805 -18.67 -11.56 -17.49
C ASP A 805 -18.55 -10.59 -16.32
N ILE A 806 -19.69 -10.18 -15.77
CA ILE A 806 -19.78 -9.17 -14.71
C ILE A 806 -20.47 -9.77 -13.48
N THR A 807 -19.94 -9.47 -12.29
CA THR A 807 -20.62 -9.72 -11.02
C THR A 807 -20.75 -8.43 -10.22
N VAL A 808 -21.96 -8.13 -9.76
CA VAL A 808 -22.27 -7.07 -8.81
C VAL A 808 -22.64 -7.73 -7.48
N PRO A 809 -22.02 -7.36 -6.35
CA PRO A 809 -22.27 -7.97 -5.06
C PRO A 809 -23.61 -7.55 -4.46
N PHE A 810 -24.03 -8.26 -3.41
CA PHE A 810 -25.23 -7.94 -2.64
C PHE A 810 -25.21 -6.51 -2.12
N GLY A 811 -26.32 -5.78 -2.32
CA GLY A 811 -26.44 -4.37 -1.97
C GLY A 811 -25.66 -3.42 -2.88
N GLY A 812 -24.96 -3.93 -3.89
CA GLY A 812 -24.23 -3.15 -4.89
C GLY A 812 -25.10 -2.76 -6.08
N LYS A 813 -24.68 -1.69 -6.76
CA LYS A 813 -25.25 -1.22 -8.01
C LYS A 813 -24.13 -0.84 -8.98
N ALA A 814 -24.23 -1.22 -10.24
CA ALA A 814 -23.25 -0.86 -11.26
C ALA A 814 -23.90 -0.13 -12.43
N TYR A 815 -23.24 0.93 -12.88
CA TYR A 815 -23.54 1.65 -14.11
C TYR A 815 -22.61 1.13 -15.21
N LEU A 816 -23.04 0.11 -15.94
CA LEU A 816 -22.25 -0.58 -16.95
C LEU A 816 -22.24 0.21 -18.27
N THR A 817 -21.05 0.63 -18.71
CA THR A 817 -20.83 1.14 -20.07
C THR A 817 -20.20 0.04 -20.91
N LEU A 818 -20.91 -0.42 -21.96
CA LEU A 818 -20.42 -1.46 -22.85
C LEU A 818 -19.40 -0.88 -23.87
N PRO A 819 -18.17 -1.42 -23.94
CA PRO A 819 -17.16 -0.90 -24.85
C PRO A 819 -17.51 -1.10 -26.32
N TYR A 820 -17.51 -0.02 -27.11
CA TYR A 820 -17.73 -0.08 -28.56
C TYR A 820 -19.04 -0.78 -28.98
N ALA A 821 -20.04 -0.85 -28.10
CA ALA A 821 -21.31 -1.50 -28.40
C ALA A 821 -22.11 -0.75 -29.49
N PRO A 822 -22.69 -1.45 -30.49
CA PRO A 822 -23.56 -0.84 -31.48
C PRO A 822 -24.90 -0.43 -30.87
N GLU A 823 -25.52 0.64 -31.37
CA GLU A 823 -26.78 1.18 -30.84
C GLU A 823 -27.94 0.17 -30.92
N GLU A 824 -27.92 -0.72 -31.91
CA GLU A 824 -28.92 -1.78 -32.08
C GLU A 824 -28.87 -2.83 -30.97
N LEU A 825 -27.71 -3.03 -30.33
CA LEU A 825 -27.53 -4.01 -29.25
C LEU A 825 -28.47 -3.74 -28.07
N TYR A 826 -28.64 -2.47 -27.72
CA TYR A 826 -29.49 -2.01 -26.61
C TYR A 826 -31.00 -2.24 -26.84
N GLN A 827 -31.41 -2.73 -28.02
CA GLN A 827 -32.81 -3.04 -28.32
C GLN A 827 -33.20 -4.47 -27.90
N GLN A 828 -32.24 -5.31 -27.49
CA GLN A 828 -32.44 -6.70 -27.08
C GLN A 828 -33.02 -6.81 -25.66
N LYS A 829 -34.32 -6.51 -25.52
CA LYS A 829 -35.00 -6.44 -24.21
C LYS A 829 -35.02 -7.76 -23.42
N ASP A 830 -34.77 -8.90 -24.06
CA ASP A 830 -34.75 -10.21 -23.41
C ASP A 830 -33.46 -10.46 -22.61
N ASN A 831 -32.40 -9.66 -22.83
CA ASN A 831 -31.17 -9.74 -22.03
C ASN A 831 -31.30 -8.90 -20.75
N GLU A 832 -31.05 -9.54 -19.60
CA GLU A 832 -31.12 -8.94 -18.26
C GLU A 832 -30.31 -7.64 -18.12
N ILE A 833 -29.19 -7.50 -18.85
CA ILE A 833 -28.35 -6.29 -18.85
C ILE A 833 -29.11 -5.07 -19.39
N PHE A 834 -30.04 -5.25 -20.31
CA PHE A 834 -30.77 -4.17 -20.99
C PHE A 834 -32.12 -3.84 -20.35
N LYS A 835 -32.42 -4.39 -19.17
CA LYS A 835 -33.68 -4.11 -18.44
C LYS A 835 -33.84 -2.65 -18.07
N GLU A 836 -32.77 -2.01 -17.63
CA GLU A 836 -32.76 -0.60 -17.24
C GLU A 836 -31.56 0.08 -17.91
N ILE A 837 -31.85 1.09 -18.73
CA ILE A 837 -30.85 1.82 -19.52
C ILE A 837 -31.06 3.31 -19.29
N GLU A 838 -29.97 4.00 -18.99
CA GLU A 838 -29.92 5.45 -18.88
C GLU A 838 -29.20 6.06 -20.08
N LYS A 839 -29.75 7.14 -20.62
CA LYS A 839 -29.10 7.96 -21.65
C LYS A 839 -28.34 9.09 -20.98
N THR A 840 -27.05 9.20 -21.28
CA THR A 840 -26.13 10.22 -20.77
C THR A 840 -25.59 11.06 -21.93
N GLU A 841 -24.86 12.14 -21.62
CA GLU A 841 -24.16 12.93 -22.63
C GLU A 841 -23.08 12.12 -23.37
N ALA A 842 -22.48 11.13 -22.69
CA ALA A 842 -21.41 10.28 -23.21
C ALA A 842 -21.93 9.02 -23.95
N GLY A 843 -23.25 8.80 -24.03
CA GLY A 843 -23.84 7.61 -24.65
C GLY A 843 -24.88 6.94 -23.75
N ARG A 844 -24.96 5.61 -23.78
CA ARG A 844 -25.88 4.82 -22.93
C ARG A 844 -25.12 4.02 -21.90
N ARG A 845 -25.71 3.86 -20.72
CA ARG A 845 -25.24 2.94 -19.68
C ARG A 845 -26.36 2.07 -19.16
N CYS A 846 -26.04 0.81 -18.86
CA CYS A 846 -26.94 -0.18 -18.30
C CYS A 846 -26.88 -0.11 -16.77
N ILE A 847 -28.04 -0.19 -16.11
CA ILE A 847 -28.11 -0.19 -14.65
C ILE A 847 -28.24 -1.64 -14.18
N LEU A 848 -27.22 -2.13 -13.49
CA LEU A 848 -27.16 -3.48 -12.93
C LEU A 848 -27.32 -3.43 -11.41
N GLU A 849 -28.16 -4.32 -10.89
CA GLU A 849 -28.24 -4.61 -9.46
C GLU A 849 -27.34 -5.82 -9.12
N SER A 850 -27.36 -6.27 -7.86
CA SER A 850 -26.72 -7.52 -7.46
C SER A 850 -27.08 -8.69 -8.39
N GLY A 851 -26.07 -9.39 -8.89
CA GLY A 851 -26.24 -10.47 -9.85
C GLY A 851 -24.96 -10.80 -10.63
N THR A 852 -25.06 -11.84 -11.46
CA THR A 852 -24.03 -12.19 -12.44
C THR A 852 -24.63 -12.05 -13.83
N TYR A 853 -23.89 -11.39 -14.72
CA TYR A 853 -24.33 -11.01 -16.05
C TYR A 853 -23.30 -11.45 -17.08
N HIS A 854 -23.77 -11.89 -18.24
CA HIS A 854 -22.94 -12.28 -19.37
C HIS A 854 -23.48 -11.67 -20.66
N ILE A 855 -22.58 -11.22 -21.53
CA ILE A 855 -22.93 -10.76 -22.87
C ILE A 855 -21.77 -10.90 -23.85
N GLU A 856 -22.09 -11.29 -25.08
CA GLU A 856 -21.18 -11.31 -26.21
C GLU A 856 -21.75 -10.47 -27.36
N TYR A 857 -20.92 -9.65 -28.01
CA TYR A 857 -21.36 -8.81 -29.12
C TYR A 857 -20.21 -8.42 -30.06
N ALA A 858 -20.56 -8.18 -31.32
CA ALA A 858 -19.67 -7.55 -32.29
C ALA A 858 -19.51 -6.06 -31.98
N THR A 859 -18.28 -5.56 -32.05
CA THR A 859 -17.94 -4.17 -31.73
C THR A 859 -18.04 -3.24 -32.94
N THR A 860 -18.32 -1.96 -32.69
CA THR A 860 -18.31 -0.88 -33.70
C THR A 860 -16.91 -0.50 -34.16
N ALA A 861 -15.89 -0.78 -33.35
CA ALA A 861 -14.47 -0.67 -33.70
C ALA A 861 -13.83 -2.06 -33.60
N PRO A 862 -13.04 -2.52 -34.59
CA PRO A 862 -12.53 -3.88 -34.56
C PRO A 862 -11.50 -4.05 -33.44
N MET A 863 -11.62 -5.10 -32.62
CA MET A 863 -10.70 -5.41 -31.52
C MET A 863 -9.41 -6.10 -32.03
N ARG A 864 -8.75 -5.48 -33.01
CA ARG A 864 -7.49 -5.94 -33.60
C ARG A 864 -6.63 -4.76 -34.02
N LYS A 865 -5.34 -5.01 -34.21
CA LYS A 865 -4.43 -3.98 -34.76
C LYS A 865 -4.87 -3.61 -36.18
N ILE A 866 -5.22 -2.35 -36.40
CA ILE A 866 -5.54 -1.83 -37.73
C ILE A 866 -4.27 -1.20 -38.32
N TYR A 867 -3.74 -1.78 -39.39
CA TYR A 867 -2.63 -1.18 -40.13
C TYR A 867 -3.15 -0.10 -41.08
N THR A 868 -2.57 1.10 -41.00
CA THR A 868 -2.91 2.23 -41.87
C THR A 868 -1.66 3.01 -42.26
N LEU A 869 -1.74 3.80 -43.33
CA LEU A 869 -0.68 4.73 -43.75
C LEU A 869 -0.37 5.84 -42.74
N LYS A 870 -1.22 6.00 -41.71
CA LYS A 870 -1.00 6.94 -40.60
C LYS A 870 -0.08 6.38 -39.53
N LEU A 871 0.10 5.06 -39.47
CA LEU A 871 1.12 4.46 -38.62
C LEU A 871 2.51 4.90 -39.08
N SER A 872 3.45 4.94 -38.15
CA SER A 872 4.84 5.18 -38.50
C SER A 872 5.33 4.08 -39.44
N ILE A 873 6.28 4.43 -40.31
CA ILE A 873 6.84 3.44 -41.24
C ILE A 873 7.53 2.33 -40.46
N GLY A 874 8.13 2.64 -39.29
CA GLY A 874 8.70 1.64 -38.40
C GLY A 874 7.67 0.61 -37.95
N GLU A 875 6.47 1.04 -37.55
CA GLU A 875 5.37 0.14 -37.17
C GLU A 875 4.85 -0.71 -38.32
N LEU A 876 4.81 -0.16 -39.53
CA LEU A 876 4.44 -0.90 -40.73
C LEU A 876 5.55 -1.90 -41.12
N MET A 877 6.82 -1.53 -40.99
CA MET A 877 7.98 -2.40 -41.28
C MET A 877 8.12 -3.54 -40.28
N ALA A 878 7.64 -3.37 -39.05
CA ALA A 878 7.64 -4.40 -38.02
C ALA A 878 6.65 -5.55 -38.28
N SER A 879 5.71 -5.38 -39.22
CA SER A 879 4.79 -6.43 -39.67
C SER A 879 5.19 -6.92 -41.05
N ASP A 880 5.53 -8.20 -41.18
CA ASP A 880 5.88 -8.80 -42.47
C ASP A 880 4.76 -8.64 -43.50
N LYS A 881 3.49 -8.72 -43.06
CA LYS A 881 2.32 -8.52 -43.91
C LYS A 881 2.20 -7.07 -44.38
N ALA A 882 2.36 -6.09 -43.47
CA ALA A 882 2.28 -4.67 -43.83
C ALA A 882 3.48 -4.23 -44.70
N LYS A 883 4.67 -4.75 -44.40
CA LYS A 883 5.87 -4.59 -45.20
C LYS A 883 5.69 -5.16 -46.62
N ALA A 884 5.07 -6.33 -46.77
CA ALA A 884 4.78 -6.90 -48.09
C ALA A 884 3.83 -6.01 -48.91
N VAL A 885 2.78 -5.45 -48.28
CA VAL A 885 1.88 -4.48 -48.93
C VAL A 885 2.66 -3.24 -49.41
N LEU A 886 3.56 -2.72 -48.59
CA LEU A 886 4.40 -1.56 -48.97
C LEU A 886 5.40 -1.91 -50.08
N MET A 887 5.98 -3.12 -50.07
CA MET A 887 6.89 -3.61 -51.12
C MET A 887 6.19 -3.74 -52.48
N GLU A 888 4.95 -4.24 -52.50
CA GLU A 888 4.17 -4.42 -53.72
C GLU A 888 3.94 -3.08 -54.45
N VAL A 889 3.81 -2.00 -53.69
CA VAL A 889 3.50 -0.66 -54.20
C VAL A 889 4.76 0.07 -54.65
N ASN A 890 5.77 0.10 -53.77
CA ASN A 890 7.07 0.66 -54.10
C ASN A 890 8.15 0.05 -53.20
N PRO A 891 9.06 -0.77 -53.75
CA PRO A 891 10.15 -1.38 -52.99
C PRO A 891 11.03 -0.38 -52.22
N MET A 892 11.10 0.89 -52.65
CA MET A 892 11.86 1.94 -51.97
C MET A 892 11.32 2.26 -50.57
N PHE A 893 10.03 2.02 -50.27
CA PHE A 893 9.48 2.25 -48.93
C PHE A 893 10.15 1.38 -47.86
N THR A 894 10.68 0.22 -48.24
CA THR A 894 11.42 -0.65 -47.31
C THR A 894 12.89 -0.28 -47.13
N ARG A 895 13.37 0.72 -47.88
CA ARG A 895 14.74 1.23 -47.84
C ARG A 895 14.84 2.57 -47.11
N ILE A 896 13.75 3.04 -46.51
CA ILE A 896 13.73 4.31 -45.77
C ILE A 896 14.65 4.19 -44.54
N PRO A 897 15.59 5.13 -44.33
CA PRO A 897 16.51 5.10 -43.18
C PRO A 897 15.74 5.06 -41.85
N LYS A 898 16.26 4.33 -40.86
CA LYS A 898 15.61 4.16 -39.54
C LYS A 898 15.20 5.48 -38.89
N ASP A 899 16.00 6.52 -39.03
CA ASP A 899 15.72 7.83 -38.43
C ASP A 899 14.46 8.50 -39.00
N MET A 900 14.13 8.21 -40.27
CA MET A 900 12.92 8.69 -40.94
C MET A 900 11.70 7.78 -40.73
N GLN A 901 11.90 6.57 -40.21
CA GLN A 901 10.81 5.62 -39.99
C GLN A 901 9.88 6.01 -38.85
N LYS A 902 10.24 7.02 -38.05
CA LYS A 902 9.39 7.60 -37.00
C LYS A 902 8.21 8.40 -37.58
N ALA A 903 8.30 8.87 -38.83
CA ALA A 903 7.20 9.54 -39.51
C ALA A 903 6.23 8.52 -40.13
N SER A 904 4.98 8.94 -40.29
CA SER A 904 4.02 8.17 -41.10
C SER A 904 4.40 8.23 -42.58
N LEU A 905 3.99 7.22 -43.36
CA LEU A 905 4.20 7.29 -44.81
C LEU A 905 3.47 8.51 -45.39
N TYR A 906 2.29 8.84 -44.85
CA TYR A 906 1.52 10.01 -45.23
C TYR A 906 2.30 11.34 -45.05
N ASP A 907 3.08 11.46 -43.97
CA ASP A 907 3.88 12.66 -43.72
C ASP A 907 5.12 12.73 -44.60
N LEU A 908 5.78 11.60 -44.86
CA LEU A 908 6.94 11.58 -45.77
C LEU A 908 6.54 11.87 -47.23
N LEU A 909 5.36 11.43 -47.65
CA LEU A 909 4.85 11.66 -49.01
C LEU A 909 4.67 13.14 -49.34
N LYS A 910 4.52 14.03 -48.35
CA LYS A 910 4.48 15.49 -48.55
C LYS A 910 5.79 16.04 -49.10
N TYR A 911 6.89 15.32 -48.94
CA TYR A 911 8.24 15.74 -49.29
C TYR A 911 8.87 14.92 -50.42
N MET A 912 8.13 13.97 -51.01
CA MET A 912 8.63 13.14 -52.10
C MET A 912 8.47 13.82 -53.48
N PRO A 913 9.45 13.69 -54.38
CA PRO A 913 9.45 14.36 -55.70
C PRO A 913 8.41 13.82 -56.69
N VAL A 914 7.77 12.68 -56.40
CA VAL A 914 6.65 12.13 -57.18
C VAL A 914 5.49 11.82 -56.22
N PRO A 915 4.42 12.63 -56.19
CA PRO A 915 3.28 12.38 -55.31
C PRO A 915 2.50 11.13 -55.78
N LEU A 916 2.23 10.21 -54.86
CA LEU A 916 1.25 9.14 -55.10
C LEU A 916 -0.14 9.74 -55.27
N THR A 917 -0.96 9.23 -56.19
CA THR A 917 -2.35 9.69 -56.33
C THR A 917 -3.18 9.29 -55.11
N LYS A 918 -4.25 10.03 -54.81
CA LYS A 918 -5.17 9.70 -53.71
C LYS A 918 -5.76 8.29 -53.84
N GLU A 919 -5.99 7.83 -55.07
CA GLU A 919 -6.49 6.48 -55.36
C GLU A 919 -5.49 5.40 -54.96
N VAL A 920 -4.20 5.60 -55.28
CA VAL A 920 -3.14 4.67 -54.87
C VAL A 920 -3.00 4.65 -53.35
N LEU A 921 -3.06 5.81 -52.68
CA LEU A 921 -3.03 5.86 -51.22
C LEU A 921 -4.21 5.12 -50.58
N ALA A 922 -5.42 5.31 -51.10
CA ALA A 922 -6.60 4.58 -50.64
C ALA A 922 -6.48 3.07 -50.87
N GLN A 923 -5.88 2.65 -51.98
CA GLN A 923 -5.65 1.23 -52.28
C GLN A 923 -4.63 0.60 -51.32
N ILE A 924 -3.52 1.29 -51.02
CA ILE A 924 -2.53 0.83 -50.05
C ILE A 924 -3.18 0.71 -48.66
N ASP A 925 -3.89 1.76 -48.24
CA ASP A 925 -4.52 1.81 -46.93
C ASP A 925 -5.58 0.70 -46.78
N GLY A 926 -6.39 0.46 -47.82
CA GLY A 926 -7.35 -0.66 -47.84
C GLY A 926 -6.68 -2.03 -47.72
N LYS A 927 -5.55 -2.25 -48.41
CA LYS A 927 -4.77 -3.48 -48.28
C LYS A 927 -4.15 -3.64 -46.88
N LEU A 928 -3.66 -2.54 -46.28
CA LEU A 928 -3.14 -2.55 -44.92
C LEU A 928 -4.24 -2.87 -43.90
N GLN A 929 -5.42 -2.25 -44.01
CA GLN A 929 -6.54 -2.50 -43.10
C GLN A 929 -7.10 -3.94 -43.19
N ALA A 930 -6.92 -4.61 -44.32
CA ALA A 930 -7.32 -6.00 -44.52
C ALA A 930 -6.37 -7.01 -43.83
N ILE A 931 -5.22 -6.58 -43.31
CA ILE A 931 -4.28 -7.45 -42.59
C ILE A 931 -4.91 -7.89 -41.27
N ILE A 932 -5.13 -9.20 -41.12
CA ILE A 932 -5.57 -9.85 -39.86
C ILE A 932 -4.36 -10.33 -39.07
#